data_AF-A0A838QYE8-F1
#
_entry.id   AF-A0A838QYE8-F1
#
_cell.length_a   1.000
_cell.length_b   1.000
_cell.length_c   1.000
_cell.angle_alpha   90.00
_cell.angle_beta   90.00
_cell.angle_gamma   90.00
#
_symmetry.space_group_name_H-M   'P 1'
#
loop_
_entity.id
_entity.type
_entity.pdbx_description
1 polymer ?
#
loop_
_entity_poly.entity_id
_entity_poly.type
_entity_poly.pdbx_seq_one_letter_code
_entity_poly.pdbx_strand_id
1 'polypeptide(L)'
;AGVAARTAPEVAFGRQFSSAVSDPEFWVDQFIASNPGTSKSFQSSVPWYIDRYKDKLSGYVVYDNATINEATSVAGALGAVMVHQSLLTGQVGTALAGAGLSQVEDVRGRNSQWVYNTYGSQLSKDLIVRQQPSFAYQTRDLAVLNKAFVFNDTGALRDTYLAGQNDHSLVLGWGFNNSEEEFFGSASQHNLMGVPADHLQSAAAASRWQVEIPPQAARTPTNVATEAGSHYVAFVMSDGDNVQWLTNDFRGPRWFGSPHRGDFDFTFDVSPALKDVNPTAMKYFYDQAAADDHNTYFVTPGGKGLNYPSQTPDVEGFMDATIPAMTAVDHNVISVLDDTVELPALQAMIERPEVLGLMLKTGAAYAGQHGAIYWHEGKPIVSVKHTLWDGFDSPNEIVGALNTAPANPLGNQASYSIVNVHPWSTSMADGGQGDPMSNVNYIVGNLSQSVEVVTLEELFIHLRNNFGDAVDPGVGQNLVRNHDFETLAGSPANRPADWFYATAAGATQLVTGEDSDGNGQRAAAINQANADWRSAEMTVTPGEQLEFGFDFQMTGVPAASGFRADARFFNSSGGFLGETTQFFNAASYTADEWHSFTAFASVPAGATVGDVRFSTYFGPFTGGQVLIDNVSLLRRQVIGDFNDDGDVDGDDLLEWKNSFGQAARADADADGDTDGTDFLIWQRHVGAEMAAAAGGLLGVPEPGSVWLLTGSILFLFLQRDAVTR
;
A
#
# COMPACT_ATOMS: atom_id res chain seq x y z
N ALA A 1 22.43 19.31 -24.94
CA ALA A 1 21.58 19.18 -23.74
C ALA A 1 22.39 18.77 -22.52
N GLY A 2 22.89 17.53 -22.42
CA GLY A 2 23.58 17.01 -21.22
C GLY A 2 24.66 17.89 -20.60
N VAL A 3 25.64 18.35 -21.39
CA VAL A 3 26.71 19.24 -20.88
C VAL A 3 26.15 20.56 -20.34
N ALA A 4 25.19 21.16 -21.06
CA ALA A 4 24.59 22.44 -20.67
C ALA A 4 23.81 22.32 -19.34
N ALA A 5 23.07 21.22 -19.16
CA ALA A 5 22.24 20.95 -17.99
C ALA A 5 23.02 20.83 -16.67
N ARG A 6 24.35 20.65 -16.71
CA ARG A 6 25.21 20.70 -15.51
C ARG A 6 25.17 22.03 -14.78
N THR A 7 24.88 23.11 -15.51
CA THR A 7 24.90 24.49 -14.97
C THR A 7 23.68 25.31 -15.39
N ALA A 8 22.96 24.93 -16.45
CA ALA A 8 21.69 25.54 -16.84
C ALA A 8 20.79 24.49 -17.52
N PRO A 9 19.72 24.02 -16.86
CA PRO A 9 18.79 23.02 -17.41
C PRO A 9 17.78 23.66 -18.37
N GLU A 10 18.27 24.28 -19.44
CA GLU A 10 17.49 25.11 -20.36
C GLU A 10 17.34 24.52 -21.78
N VAL A 11 17.90 23.33 -22.04
CA VAL A 11 17.83 22.67 -23.35
C VAL A 11 17.01 21.39 -23.26
N ALA A 12 15.81 21.41 -23.81
CA ALA A 12 14.93 20.26 -23.99
C ALA A 12 14.69 19.99 -25.48
N PHE A 13 14.42 18.74 -25.83
CA PHE A 13 13.93 18.36 -27.16
C PHE A 13 12.41 18.56 -27.23
N GLY A 14 11.90 18.81 -28.43
CA GLY A 14 10.48 18.94 -28.73
C GLY A 14 10.28 18.93 -30.25
N ARG A 15 9.11 18.51 -30.74
CA ARG A 15 8.82 18.54 -32.18
C ARG A 15 7.87 19.69 -32.48
N GLN A 16 8.39 20.69 -33.19
CA GLN A 16 7.60 21.88 -33.52
C GLN A 16 6.28 21.50 -34.23
N PHE A 17 5.16 22.00 -33.70
CA PHE A 17 3.80 21.78 -34.23
C PHE A 17 3.27 20.34 -34.14
N SER A 18 3.90 19.50 -33.32
CA SER A 18 3.41 18.14 -33.06
C SER A 18 2.26 18.14 -32.08
N SER A 19 1.23 17.35 -32.38
CA SER A 19 0.16 17.01 -31.45
C SER A 19 0.32 15.59 -30.88
N ALA A 20 1.48 14.97 -31.08
CA ALA A 20 1.73 13.62 -30.62
C ALA A 20 1.73 13.56 -29.09
N VAL A 21 1.14 12.52 -28.53
CA VAL A 21 1.11 12.31 -27.08
C VAL A 21 2.54 12.20 -26.52
N SER A 22 3.41 11.48 -27.23
CA SER A 22 4.83 11.29 -26.94
C SER A 22 5.75 12.48 -27.23
N ASP A 23 5.23 13.67 -27.47
CA ASP A 23 6.10 14.85 -27.64
C ASP A 23 6.66 15.33 -26.29
N PRO A 24 7.99 15.35 -26.09
CA PRO A 24 8.58 15.86 -24.86
C PRO A 24 8.34 17.35 -24.62
N GLU A 25 7.93 18.12 -25.64
CA GLU A 25 7.54 19.54 -25.48
C GLU A 25 6.40 19.71 -24.47
N PHE A 26 5.51 18.71 -24.34
CA PHE A 26 4.42 18.74 -23.37
C PHE A 26 4.91 19.00 -21.94
N TRP A 27 6.00 18.35 -21.53
CA TRP A 27 6.55 18.52 -20.18
C TRP A 27 7.20 19.89 -19.97
N VAL A 28 7.77 20.47 -21.03
CA VAL A 28 8.25 21.85 -21.01
C VAL A 28 7.08 22.81 -20.72
N ASP A 29 5.92 22.56 -21.34
CA ASP A 29 4.73 23.38 -21.16
C ASP A 29 4.14 23.27 -19.77
N GLN A 30 4.07 22.05 -19.21
CA GLN A 30 3.64 21.85 -17.83
C GLN A 30 4.59 22.53 -16.83
N PHE A 31 5.89 22.47 -17.08
CA PHE A 31 6.88 23.15 -16.26
C PHE A 31 6.71 24.68 -16.31
N ILE A 32 6.53 25.24 -17.51
CA ILE A 32 6.30 26.69 -17.70
C ILE A 32 5.01 27.14 -17.02
N ALA A 33 3.92 26.38 -17.15
CA ALA A 33 2.65 26.69 -16.53
C ALA A 33 2.77 26.82 -15.00
N SER A 34 3.62 25.99 -14.39
CA SER A 34 3.87 25.99 -12.95
C SER A 34 4.95 27.00 -12.50
N ASN A 35 5.66 27.65 -13.43
CA ASN A 35 6.81 28.52 -13.13
C ASN A 35 6.71 29.89 -13.83
N PRO A 36 5.94 30.83 -13.27
CA PRO A 36 5.75 32.17 -13.81
C PRO A 36 7.08 32.89 -14.09
N GLY A 37 7.22 33.46 -15.29
CA GLY A 37 8.45 34.13 -15.75
C GLY A 37 9.39 33.25 -16.57
N THR A 38 9.11 31.95 -16.67
CA THR A 38 9.81 31.04 -17.60
C THR A 38 9.22 31.16 -19.00
N SER A 39 10.07 31.14 -20.03
CA SER A 39 9.65 31.15 -21.43
C SER A 39 10.44 30.14 -22.25
N LYS A 40 9.81 29.53 -23.27
CA LYS A 40 10.49 28.69 -24.26
C LYS A 40 10.69 29.42 -25.58
N SER A 41 11.76 29.08 -26.29
CA SER A 41 12.01 29.48 -27.67
C SER A 41 12.48 28.28 -28.48
N PHE A 42 11.86 28.01 -29.62
CA PHE A 42 12.27 26.91 -30.48
C PHE A 42 13.53 27.27 -31.28
N GLN A 43 14.49 26.35 -31.32
CA GLN A 43 15.69 26.49 -32.15
C GLN A 43 16.05 25.17 -32.84
N SER A 44 16.20 25.22 -34.16
CA SER A 44 16.54 24.08 -35.03
C SER A 44 17.99 24.07 -35.50
N SER A 45 18.73 25.18 -35.34
CA SER A 45 20.11 25.31 -35.83
C SER A 45 21.12 24.73 -34.83
N VAL A 46 21.74 23.59 -35.17
CA VAL A 46 22.85 23.01 -34.39
C VAL A 46 24.01 24.00 -34.19
N PRO A 47 24.47 24.75 -35.22
CA PRO A 47 25.44 25.84 -35.03
C PRO A 47 25.07 26.86 -33.96
N TRP A 48 23.78 27.19 -33.79
CA TRP A 48 23.34 28.11 -32.75
C TRP A 48 23.62 27.54 -31.36
N TYR A 49 23.36 26.25 -31.13
CA TYR A 49 23.66 25.60 -29.85
C TYR A 49 25.16 25.57 -29.58
N ILE A 50 25.99 25.31 -30.60
CA ILE A 50 27.45 25.35 -30.44
C ILE A 50 27.91 26.74 -29.99
N ASP A 51 27.46 27.80 -30.67
CA ASP A 51 27.85 29.17 -30.33
C ASP A 51 27.33 29.61 -28.95
N ARG A 52 26.06 29.30 -28.64
CA ARG A 52 25.39 29.65 -27.37
C ARG A 52 26.02 28.97 -26.16
N TYR A 53 26.58 27.78 -26.33
CA TYR A 53 27.10 26.94 -25.23
C TYR A 53 28.62 26.69 -25.29
N LYS A 54 29.36 27.34 -26.19
CA LYS A 54 30.81 27.13 -26.38
C LYS A 54 31.62 27.25 -25.09
N ASP A 55 31.28 28.18 -24.20
CA ASP A 55 32.00 28.39 -22.93
C ASP A 55 31.78 27.25 -21.93
N LYS A 56 30.80 26.37 -22.18
CA LYS A 56 30.53 25.16 -21.37
C LYS A 56 31.12 23.90 -21.98
N LEU A 57 31.66 23.96 -23.21
CA LEU A 57 32.17 22.82 -23.95
C LEU A 57 33.70 22.82 -23.90
N SER A 58 34.29 21.68 -23.53
CA SER A 58 35.76 21.51 -23.55
C SER A 58 36.32 21.25 -24.95
N GLY A 59 35.45 20.94 -25.92
CA GLY A 59 35.81 20.59 -27.29
C GLY A 59 34.77 19.66 -27.90
N TYR A 60 35.18 18.84 -28.87
CA TYR A 60 34.33 17.82 -29.47
C TYR A 60 34.97 16.42 -29.54
N VAL A 61 34.13 15.38 -29.45
CA VAL A 61 34.47 13.97 -29.59
C VAL A 61 33.97 13.47 -30.94
N VAL A 62 34.88 12.91 -31.75
CA VAL A 62 34.53 12.37 -33.07
C VAL A 62 34.11 10.91 -32.98
N TYR A 63 33.01 10.57 -33.66
CA TYR A 63 32.48 9.21 -33.69
C TYR A 63 31.91 8.81 -35.06
N ASP A 64 31.62 7.53 -35.24
CA ASP A 64 30.87 6.94 -36.34
C ASP A 64 29.69 6.11 -35.84
N ASN A 65 28.85 5.57 -36.72
CA ASN A 65 27.66 4.81 -36.31
C ASN A 65 27.95 3.64 -35.34
N ALA A 66 29.15 3.07 -35.35
CA ALA A 66 29.51 1.96 -34.48
C ALA A 66 29.94 2.42 -33.07
N THR A 67 30.32 3.69 -32.92
CA THR A 67 31.03 4.19 -31.73
C THR A 67 30.28 5.28 -30.96
N ILE A 68 28.97 5.36 -31.15
CA ILE A 68 28.11 6.39 -30.53
C ILE A 68 28.02 6.25 -29.01
N ASN A 69 28.07 5.03 -28.46
CA ASN A 69 28.05 4.78 -27.01
C ASN A 69 29.35 5.24 -26.36
N GLU A 70 30.48 4.93 -27.00
CA GLU A 70 31.80 5.37 -26.59
C GLU A 70 31.87 6.90 -26.60
N ALA A 71 31.36 7.52 -27.67
CA ALA A 71 31.29 8.97 -27.79
C ALA A 71 30.44 9.61 -26.70
N THR A 72 29.30 8.98 -26.36
CA THR A 72 28.40 9.45 -25.29
C THR A 72 29.12 9.45 -23.94
N SER A 73 29.78 8.34 -23.59
CA SER A 73 30.53 8.20 -22.34
C SER A 73 31.69 9.20 -22.25
N VAL A 74 32.51 9.29 -23.30
CA VAL A 74 33.67 10.20 -23.35
C VAL A 74 33.23 11.66 -23.34
N ALA A 75 32.17 12.02 -24.06
CA ALA A 75 31.58 13.36 -24.01
C ALA A 75 31.10 13.73 -22.60
N GLY A 76 30.52 12.77 -21.88
CA GLY A 76 30.22 12.88 -20.46
C GLY A 76 31.48 13.16 -19.63
N ALA A 77 32.50 12.30 -19.72
CA ALA A 77 33.74 12.46 -18.94
C ALA A 77 34.41 13.83 -19.17
N LEU A 78 34.54 14.24 -20.43
CA LEU A 78 35.29 15.43 -20.83
C LEU A 78 34.45 16.71 -20.85
N GLY A 79 33.12 16.63 -20.85
CA GLY A 79 32.26 17.81 -21.07
C GLY A 79 32.34 18.35 -22.49
N ALA A 80 32.35 17.47 -23.48
CA ALA A 80 32.48 17.80 -24.90
C ALA A 80 31.19 17.52 -25.69
N VAL A 81 31.07 18.09 -26.89
CA VAL A 81 29.97 17.77 -27.82
C VAL A 81 30.34 16.58 -28.69
N MET A 82 29.40 15.66 -28.92
CA MET A 82 29.58 14.54 -29.85
C MET A 82 29.38 15.00 -31.28
N VAL A 83 30.27 14.60 -32.20
CA VAL A 83 30.19 14.97 -33.61
C VAL A 83 30.42 13.75 -34.49
N HIS A 84 29.39 13.36 -35.25
CA HIS A 84 29.52 12.29 -36.21
C HIS A 84 30.51 12.70 -37.31
N GLN A 85 31.36 11.80 -37.77
CA GLN A 85 32.42 12.10 -38.73
C GLN A 85 31.93 12.79 -40.01
N SER A 86 30.70 12.51 -40.46
CA SER A 86 30.12 13.16 -41.65
C SER A 86 29.80 14.65 -41.45
N LEU A 87 29.72 15.13 -40.20
CA LEU A 87 29.39 16.51 -39.84
C LEU A 87 30.64 17.36 -39.56
N LEU A 88 31.83 16.77 -39.59
CA LEU A 88 33.10 17.50 -39.41
C LEU A 88 33.36 18.50 -40.53
N THR A 89 32.78 18.28 -41.70
CA THR A 89 32.78 19.22 -42.81
C THR A 89 31.39 19.86 -42.93
N GLY A 90 31.32 21.14 -43.33
CA GLY A 90 30.07 21.88 -43.44
C GLY A 90 29.72 22.72 -42.20
N GLN A 91 28.43 23.00 -41.99
CA GLN A 91 27.99 24.00 -41.00
C GLN A 91 28.41 23.69 -39.57
N VAL A 92 28.36 22.41 -39.16
CA VAL A 92 28.78 21.99 -37.81
C VAL A 92 30.29 22.17 -37.63
N GLY A 93 31.10 21.65 -38.56
CA GLY A 93 32.56 21.87 -38.57
C GLY A 93 32.96 23.35 -38.55
N THR A 94 32.31 24.18 -39.36
CA THR A 94 32.54 25.65 -39.36
C THR A 94 32.15 26.28 -38.02
N ALA A 95 31.04 25.85 -37.41
CA ALA A 95 30.62 26.35 -36.10
C ALA A 95 31.60 25.98 -34.98
N LEU A 96 32.11 24.74 -34.97
CA LEU A 96 33.13 24.29 -34.01
C LEU A 96 34.41 25.13 -34.13
N ALA A 97 34.90 25.33 -35.36
CA ALA A 97 36.08 26.16 -35.61
C ALA A 97 35.85 27.63 -35.22
N GLY A 98 34.70 28.21 -35.56
CA GLY A 98 34.33 29.57 -35.18
C GLY A 98 34.16 29.77 -33.68
N ALA A 99 33.74 28.72 -32.97
CA ALA A 99 33.64 28.69 -31.51
C ALA A 99 34.99 28.40 -30.80
N GLY A 100 36.05 28.09 -31.55
CA GLY A 100 37.36 27.76 -30.99
C GLY A 100 37.43 26.39 -30.32
N LEU A 101 36.51 25.47 -30.63
CA LEU A 101 36.45 24.14 -30.05
C LEU A 101 37.35 23.17 -30.82
N SER A 102 38.34 22.57 -30.14
CA SER A 102 39.23 21.55 -30.71
C SER A 102 38.67 20.14 -30.57
N GLN A 103 39.14 19.23 -31.42
CA GLN A 103 38.93 17.79 -31.22
C GLN A 103 39.65 17.36 -29.94
N VAL A 104 38.92 16.89 -28.95
CA VAL A 104 39.49 16.41 -27.68
C VAL A 104 39.66 14.89 -27.65
N GLU A 105 38.88 14.15 -28.45
CA GLU A 105 39.02 12.71 -28.61
C GLU A 105 38.46 12.22 -29.96
N ASP A 106 38.99 11.08 -30.43
CA ASP A 106 38.49 10.33 -31.57
C ASP A 106 38.22 8.87 -31.16
N VAL A 107 36.94 8.52 -31.01
CA VAL A 107 36.53 7.20 -30.54
C VAL A 107 36.28 6.21 -31.67
N ARG A 108 36.50 6.58 -32.93
CA ARG A 108 36.31 5.66 -34.06
C ARG A 108 37.23 4.44 -33.93
N GLY A 109 36.67 3.26 -34.12
CA GLY A 109 37.37 1.98 -33.93
C GLY A 109 37.69 1.64 -32.46
N ARG A 110 37.17 2.39 -31.49
CA ARG A 110 37.21 2.03 -30.05
C ARG A 110 35.98 1.21 -29.67
N ASN A 111 36.01 0.65 -28.47
CA ASN A 111 34.91 -0.10 -27.87
C ASN A 111 34.69 0.32 -26.41
N SER A 112 33.58 -0.14 -25.83
CA SER A 112 33.19 0.04 -24.44
C SER A 112 34.29 -0.32 -23.45
N GLN A 113 35.02 -1.41 -23.67
CA GLN A 113 36.14 -1.82 -22.82
C GLN A 113 37.29 -0.78 -22.82
N TRP A 114 37.62 -0.21 -23.98
CA TRP A 114 38.60 0.88 -24.06
C TRP A 114 38.14 2.11 -23.27
N VAL A 115 36.86 2.47 -23.38
CA VAL A 115 36.30 3.59 -22.61
C VAL A 115 36.36 3.31 -21.11
N TYR A 116 35.92 2.12 -20.68
CA TYR A 116 35.92 1.73 -19.27
C TYR A 116 37.33 1.80 -18.67
N ASN A 117 38.34 1.29 -19.38
CA ASN A 117 39.73 1.31 -18.93
C ASN A 117 40.36 2.71 -18.94
N THR A 118 39.97 3.57 -19.89
CA THR A 118 40.62 4.88 -20.11
C THR A 118 39.95 5.98 -19.29
N TYR A 119 38.63 5.95 -19.19
CA TYR A 119 37.81 7.01 -18.61
C TYR A 119 37.02 6.56 -17.38
N GLY A 120 37.04 5.28 -17.00
CA GLY A 120 36.18 4.73 -15.94
C GLY A 120 36.30 5.41 -14.57
N SER A 121 37.44 6.03 -14.25
CA SER A 121 37.63 6.81 -13.02
C SER A 121 36.99 8.20 -13.06
N GLN A 122 36.61 8.69 -14.24
CA GLN A 122 35.93 9.98 -14.47
C GLN A 122 34.41 9.81 -14.66
N LEU A 123 33.95 8.59 -14.86
CA LEU A 123 32.55 8.24 -15.07
C LEU A 123 31.86 7.98 -13.73
N SER A 124 30.54 8.19 -13.71
CA SER A 124 29.71 7.91 -12.54
C SER A 124 29.80 6.44 -12.14
N LYS A 125 29.72 6.22 -10.82
CA LYS A 125 29.53 4.90 -10.21
C LYS A 125 28.10 4.71 -9.68
N ASP A 126 27.28 5.75 -9.78
CA ASP A 126 25.89 5.77 -9.31
C ASP A 126 24.88 5.72 -10.47
N LEU A 127 25.38 5.69 -11.71
CA LEU A 127 24.56 5.60 -12.91
C LEU A 127 25.33 4.96 -14.06
N ILE A 128 24.82 3.85 -14.56
CA ILE A 128 25.31 3.18 -15.77
C ILE A 128 24.17 3.07 -16.78
N VAL A 129 24.49 3.10 -18.08
CA VAL A 129 23.51 3.10 -19.15
C VAL A 129 23.78 1.98 -20.12
N ARG A 130 22.74 1.20 -20.42
CA ARG A 130 22.75 0.17 -21.44
C ARG A 130 21.91 0.61 -22.63
N GLN A 131 22.55 0.85 -23.77
CA GLN A 131 21.88 1.48 -24.90
C GLN A 131 22.30 0.85 -26.22
N GLN A 132 21.34 0.50 -27.07
CA GLN A 132 21.65 -0.01 -28.39
C GLN A 132 22.21 1.11 -29.27
N PRO A 133 23.29 0.88 -30.05
CA PRO A 133 23.89 1.93 -30.89
C PRO A 133 22.96 2.52 -31.97
N SER A 134 21.88 1.82 -32.32
CA SER A 134 20.86 2.29 -33.27
C SER A 134 20.05 3.48 -32.75
N PHE A 135 20.01 3.72 -31.44
CA PHE A 135 19.30 4.85 -30.84
C PHE A 135 20.17 6.09 -30.87
N ALA A 136 19.74 7.09 -31.65
CA ALA A 136 20.57 8.24 -31.98
C ALA A 136 20.60 9.32 -30.88
N TYR A 137 19.51 9.51 -30.14
CA TYR A 137 19.38 10.63 -29.19
C TYR A 137 18.82 10.26 -27.82
N GLN A 138 18.07 9.15 -27.73
CA GLN A 138 17.39 8.71 -26.52
C GLN A 138 18.40 8.39 -25.42
N THR A 139 18.09 8.79 -24.18
CA THR A 139 18.90 8.60 -22.95
C THR A 139 20.27 9.33 -22.94
N ARG A 140 20.85 9.65 -24.10
CA ARG A 140 22.24 10.10 -24.24
C ARG A 140 22.48 11.46 -23.59
N ASP A 141 21.50 12.35 -23.62
CA ASP A 141 21.60 13.64 -22.94
C ASP A 141 21.71 13.48 -21.43
N LEU A 142 20.88 12.61 -20.82
CA LEU A 142 20.94 12.28 -19.41
C LEU A 142 22.24 11.54 -19.04
N ALA A 143 22.70 10.63 -19.90
CA ALA A 143 23.98 9.94 -19.73
C ALA A 143 25.16 10.92 -19.71
N VAL A 144 25.20 11.87 -20.66
CA VAL A 144 26.23 12.91 -20.71
C VAL A 144 26.15 13.84 -19.50
N LEU A 145 24.95 14.23 -19.06
CA LEU A 145 24.77 15.06 -17.87
C LEU A 145 25.44 14.41 -16.64
N ASN A 146 25.13 13.14 -16.40
CA ASN A 146 25.56 12.40 -15.23
C ASN A 146 26.91 11.69 -15.39
N LYS A 147 27.61 11.87 -16.52
CA LYS A 147 28.88 11.18 -16.83
C LYS A 147 28.74 9.66 -16.75
N ALA A 148 27.60 9.11 -17.17
CA ALA A 148 27.37 7.68 -17.12
C ALA A 148 28.24 6.93 -18.15
N PHE A 149 28.65 5.72 -17.78
CA PHE A 149 29.23 4.79 -18.73
C PHE A 149 28.11 4.15 -19.58
N VAL A 150 28.23 4.25 -20.90
CA VAL A 150 27.24 3.77 -21.87
C VAL A 150 27.81 2.58 -22.64
N PHE A 151 27.13 1.45 -22.62
CA PHE A 151 27.58 0.20 -23.26
C PHE A 151 26.41 -0.60 -23.86
N ASN A 152 26.71 -1.62 -24.65
CA ASN A 152 25.71 -2.57 -25.19
C ASN A 152 26.18 -4.04 -25.13
N ASP A 153 27.31 -4.29 -24.46
CA ASP A 153 27.87 -5.62 -24.27
C ASP A 153 26.96 -6.54 -23.45
N THR A 154 27.24 -7.83 -23.52
CA THR A 154 26.50 -8.91 -22.83
C THR A 154 27.47 -9.85 -22.12
N GLY A 155 26.93 -10.75 -21.28
CA GLY A 155 27.71 -11.76 -20.55
C GLY A 155 28.81 -11.15 -19.67
N ALA A 156 29.98 -11.79 -19.63
CA ALA A 156 31.05 -11.43 -18.68
C ALA A 156 31.54 -9.97 -18.78
N LEU A 157 31.47 -9.34 -19.97
CA LEU A 157 31.84 -7.92 -20.12
C LEU A 157 30.80 -7.02 -19.46
N ARG A 158 29.50 -7.26 -19.68
CA ARG A 158 28.41 -6.58 -18.98
C ARG A 158 28.60 -6.72 -17.47
N ASP A 159 28.80 -7.94 -16.98
CA ASP A 159 28.94 -8.22 -15.55
C ASP A 159 30.13 -7.49 -14.93
N THR A 160 31.25 -7.39 -15.66
CA THR A 160 32.42 -6.59 -15.24
C THR A 160 32.07 -5.10 -15.06
N TYR A 161 31.20 -4.55 -15.91
CA TYR A 161 30.81 -3.15 -15.83
C TYR A 161 29.80 -2.89 -14.71
N LEU A 162 28.85 -3.81 -14.52
CA LEU A 162 27.85 -3.76 -13.46
C LEU A 162 28.51 -3.91 -12.08
N ALA A 163 29.37 -4.92 -11.90
CA ALA A 163 30.17 -5.10 -10.68
C ALA A 163 31.10 -3.92 -10.35
N GLY A 164 31.34 -3.03 -11.33
CA GLY A 164 32.13 -1.83 -11.17
C GLY A 164 31.36 -0.60 -10.70
N GLN A 165 30.05 -0.70 -10.47
CA GLN A 165 29.21 0.36 -9.93
C GLN A 165 29.14 0.28 -8.39
N ASN A 166 28.63 1.35 -7.77
CA ASN A 166 28.25 1.31 -6.36
C ASN A 166 26.97 0.48 -6.22
N ASP A 167 26.87 -0.27 -5.13
CA ASP A 167 25.65 -1.00 -4.78
C ASP A 167 24.45 -0.05 -4.74
N HIS A 168 23.29 -0.56 -5.13
CA HIS A 168 21.99 0.11 -5.16
C HIS A 168 21.93 1.34 -6.07
N SER A 169 22.78 1.37 -7.09
CA SER A 169 22.75 2.38 -8.15
C SER A 169 21.87 1.96 -9.34
N LEU A 170 21.58 2.91 -10.24
CA LEU A 170 20.65 2.70 -11.34
C LEU A 170 21.35 2.23 -12.62
N VAL A 171 20.72 1.25 -13.28
CA VAL A 171 21.00 0.84 -14.66
C VAL A 171 19.86 1.37 -15.54
N LEU A 172 20.10 2.43 -16.30
CA LEU A 172 19.12 2.92 -17.28
C LEU A 172 19.30 2.19 -18.60
N GLY A 173 18.21 1.89 -19.30
CA GLY A 173 18.30 1.31 -20.64
C GLY A 173 17.34 0.17 -20.88
N TRP A 174 17.76 -0.83 -21.64
CA TRP A 174 16.98 -2.06 -21.80
C TRP A 174 17.88 -3.26 -22.13
N GLY A 175 17.31 -4.45 -22.03
CA GLY A 175 17.99 -5.73 -22.28
C GLY A 175 18.47 -5.90 -23.71
N PHE A 176 19.55 -6.67 -23.88
CA PHE A 176 20.01 -7.03 -25.23
C PHE A 176 18.98 -7.96 -25.89
N ASN A 177 18.71 -7.75 -27.18
CA ASN A 177 17.65 -8.46 -27.92
C ASN A 177 16.27 -8.40 -27.23
N ASN A 178 15.95 -7.30 -26.54
CA ASN A 178 14.65 -7.10 -25.90
C ASN A 178 14.35 -8.13 -24.80
N SER A 179 15.37 -8.54 -24.04
CA SER A 179 15.23 -9.50 -22.94
C SER A 179 15.09 -8.80 -21.59
N GLU A 180 13.90 -8.86 -21.01
CA GLU A 180 13.57 -8.33 -19.69
C GLU A 180 14.32 -9.07 -18.57
N GLU A 181 14.24 -10.41 -18.58
CA GLU A 181 14.93 -11.30 -17.61
C GLU A 181 16.43 -11.00 -17.57
N GLU A 182 17.05 -10.78 -18.72
CA GLU A 182 18.48 -10.50 -18.80
C GLU A 182 18.82 -9.11 -18.27
N PHE A 183 17.95 -8.11 -18.45
CA PHE A 183 18.17 -6.76 -17.94
C PHE A 183 18.03 -6.70 -16.42
N PHE A 184 16.88 -7.09 -15.88
CA PHE A 184 16.61 -7.03 -14.45
C PHE A 184 17.41 -8.06 -13.68
N GLY A 185 17.54 -9.30 -14.18
CA GLY A 185 18.33 -10.33 -13.52
C GLY A 185 19.81 -9.95 -13.40
N SER A 186 20.42 -9.40 -14.47
CA SER A 186 21.83 -9.00 -14.40
C SER A 186 22.07 -7.79 -13.50
N ALA A 187 21.13 -6.83 -13.42
CA ALA A 187 21.21 -5.74 -12.46
C ALA A 187 21.10 -6.26 -11.02
N SER A 188 20.09 -7.10 -10.75
CA SER A 188 19.81 -7.67 -9.42
C SER A 188 21.00 -8.45 -8.85
N GLN A 189 21.62 -9.31 -9.66
CA GLN A 189 22.79 -10.12 -9.27
C GLN A 189 24.02 -9.28 -8.87
N HIS A 190 24.03 -7.99 -9.19
CA HIS A 190 25.09 -7.04 -8.84
C HIS A 190 24.62 -5.94 -7.88
N ASN A 191 23.52 -6.18 -7.13
CA ASN A 191 22.88 -5.20 -6.25
C ASN A 191 22.48 -3.90 -6.96
N LEU A 192 22.14 -3.94 -8.24
CA LEU A 192 21.72 -2.75 -9.00
C LEU A 192 20.23 -2.79 -9.32
N MET A 193 19.67 -1.62 -9.62
CA MET A 193 18.26 -1.46 -9.97
C MET A 193 18.11 -1.04 -11.44
N GLY A 194 17.40 -1.83 -12.23
CA GLY A 194 17.07 -1.54 -13.62
C GLY A 194 15.94 -0.52 -13.75
N VAL A 195 16.07 0.39 -14.72
CA VAL A 195 15.01 1.34 -15.08
C VAL A 195 14.91 1.40 -16.61
N PRO A 196 13.80 0.94 -17.20
CA PRO A 196 13.61 0.99 -18.65
C PRO A 196 13.62 2.42 -19.17
N ALA A 197 14.64 2.74 -19.97
CA ALA A 197 14.92 4.11 -20.38
C ALA A 197 15.67 4.24 -21.72
N ASP A 198 15.75 3.20 -22.54
CA ASP A 198 16.38 3.22 -23.87
C ASP A 198 15.65 4.07 -24.92
N HIS A 199 14.34 4.31 -24.74
CA HIS A 199 13.51 5.27 -25.49
C HIS A 199 13.29 6.61 -24.75
N LEU A 200 13.92 6.85 -23.60
CA LEU A 200 13.74 8.08 -22.82
C LEU A 200 14.17 9.31 -23.61
N GLN A 201 13.34 10.35 -23.63
CA GLN A 201 13.58 11.57 -24.39
C GLN A 201 13.77 12.78 -23.48
N SER A 202 14.73 13.66 -23.79
CA SER A 202 14.82 15.01 -23.22
C SER A 202 14.95 15.11 -21.70
N ALA A 203 15.54 14.10 -21.05
CA ALA A 203 15.57 14.03 -19.60
C ALA A 203 16.66 14.90 -18.95
N ALA A 204 17.68 15.37 -19.67
CA ALA A 204 18.78 16.12 -19.04
C ALA A 204 18.33 17.45 -18.41
N ALA A 205 17.47 18.22 -19.08
CA ALA A 205 16.92 19.43 -18.49
C ALA A 205 15.83 19.10 -17.46
N ALA A 206 14.91 18.21 -17.82
CA ALA A 206 13.78 17.84 -16.96
C ALA A 206 14.22 17.33 -15.58
N SER A 207 15.21 16.44 -15.52
CA SER A 207 15.80 15.91 -14.28
C SER A 207 16.41 16.95 -13.33
N ARG A 208 16.59 18.20 -13.78
CA ARG A 208 17.22 19.28 -13.02
C ARG A 208 16.26 20.41 -12.69
N TRP A 209 15.04 20.37 -13.22
CA TRP A 209 14.01 21.32 -12.86
C TRP A 209 13.58 21.13 -11.41
N GLN A 210 13.49 22.24 -10.67
CA GLN A 210 13.02 22.22 -9.30
C GLN A 210 11.49 22.20 -9.34
N VAL A 211 10.92 21.06 -9.00
CA VAL A 211 9.47 20.83 -8.98
C VAL A 211 9.14 20.19 -7.65
N GLU A 212 8.24 20.82 -6.90
CA GLU A 212 7.68 20.26 -5.69
C GLU A 212 6.65 19.19 -6.07
N ILE A 213 6.84 17.98 -5.54
CA ILE A 213 5.90 16.87 -5.74
C ILE A 213 4.92 16.92 -4.57
N PRO A 214 3.62 17.12 -4.83
CA PRO A 214 2.61 17.05 -3.78
C PRO A 214 2.50 15.61 -3.24
N PRO A 215 1.88 15.40 -2.07
CA PRO A 215 1.45 14.06 -1.68
C PRO A 215 0.41 13.53 -2.67
N GLN A 216 0.20 12.21 -2.69
CA GLN A 216 -0.90 11.61 -3.42
C GLN A 216 -2.22 12.05 -2.80
N ALA A 217 -3.21 12.41 -3.63
CA ALA A 217 -4.54 12.79 -3.13
C ALA A 217 -5.35 11.57 -2.66
N ALA A 218 -5.21 10.44 -3.35
CA ALA A 218 -5.82 9.18 -2.94
C ALA A 218 -5.04 8.59 -1.76
N ARG A 219 -5.52 8.84 -0.55
CA ARG A 219 -5.09 8.17 0.68
C ARG A 219 -6.30 7.61 1.39
N THR A 220 -6.38 6.29 1.48
CA THR A 220 -7.49 5.66 2.20
C THR A 220 -7.28 5.83 3.71
N PRO A 221 -8.29 6.29 4.47
CA PRO A 221 -8.23 6.32 5.93
C PRO A 221 -7.89 4.93 6.49
N THR A 222 -6.93 4.88 7.41
CA THR A 222 -6.43 3.63 8.01
C THR A 222 -7.49 2.90 8.85
N ASN A 223 -8.55 3.62 9.25
CA ASN A 223 -9.69 3.15 10.02
C ASN A 223 -10.93 2.84 9.16
N VAL A 224 -10.81 2.80 7.83
CA VAL A 224 -11.93 2.48 6.93
C VAL A 224 -12.61 1.18 7.35
N ALA A 225 -13.93 1.23 7.50
CA ALA A 225 -14.72 0.09 7.94
C ALA A 225 -14.82 -0.96 6.83
N THR A 226 -14.64 -2.23 7.17
CA THR A 226 -14.81 -3.33 6.22
C THR A 226 -16.29 -3.69 6.10
N GLU A 227 -16.85 -3.62 4.91
CA GLU A 227 -18.25 -3.97 4.65
C GLU A 227 -18.43 -5.50 4.67
N ALA A 228 -19.30 -5.97 5.56
CA ALA A 228 -19.65 -7.38 5.62
C ALA A 228 -20.45 -7.79 4.37
N GLY A 229 -20.23 -9.01 3.87
CA GLY A 229 -20.92 -9.48 2.66
C GLY A 229 -20.25 -9.08 1.34
N SER A 230 -19.05 -8.50 1.39
CA SER A 230 -18.33 -7.96 0.23
C SER A 230 -17.09 -8.78 -0.18
N HIS A 231 -16.73 -8.70 -1.45
CA HIS A 231 -15.47 -9.17 -2.03
C HIS A 231 -14.67 -7.96 -2.50
N TYR A 232 -13.52 -7.71 -1.90
CA TYR A 232 -12.68 -6.57 -2.28
C TYR A 232 -11.76 -6.94 -3.44
N VAL A 233 -11.74 -6.11 -4.47
CA VAL A 233 -10.86 -6.26 -5.64
C VAL A 233 -10.10 -4.99 -5.94
N ALA A 234 -8.77 -5.12 -6.09
CA ALA A 234 -7.91 -4.05 -6.58
C ALA A 234 -7.43 -4.36 -8.00
N PHE A 235 -7.64 -3.40 -8.92
CA PHE A 235 -7.05 -3.43 -10.25
C PHE A 235 -5.76 -2.63 -10.26
N VAL A 236 -4.68 -3.26 -10.74
CA VAL A 236 -3.34 -2.66 -10.77
C VAL A 236 -2.77 -2.72 -12.17
N MET A 237 -2.52 -1.57 -12.79
CA MET A 237 -1.84 -1.51 -14.08
C MET A 237 -0.33 -1.64 -13.90
N SER A 238 0.27 -2.62 -14.58
CA SER A 238 1.70 -2.94 -14.51
C SER A 238 2.58 -2.02 -15.37
N ASP A 239 3.88 -2.33 -15.42
CA ASP A 239 4.91 -1.72 -16.26
C ASP A 239 5.24 -0.25 -15.91
N GLY A 240 4.81 0.22 -14.74
CA GLY A 240 5.16 1.54 -14.22
C GLY A 240 6.63 1.74 -13.89
N ASP A 241 7.44 0.68 -13.89
CA ASP A 241 8.90 0.77 -13.83
C ASP A 241 9.47 1.49 -15.07
N ASN A 242 8.73 1.44 -16.18
CA ASN A 242 9.12 1.95 -17.48
C ASN A 242 8.96 3.49 -17.59
N VAL A 243 9.95 4.23 -17.08
CA VAL A 243 9.91 5.72 -17.05
C VAL A 243 9.86 6.36 -18.44
N GLN A 244 10.32 5.68 -19.49
CA GLN A 244 10.17 6.17 -20.87
C GLN A 244 8.71 6.10 -21.33
N TRP A 245 7.93 5.10 -20.93
CA TRP A 245 6.50 5.06 -21.22
C TRP A 245 5.77 6.15 -20.45
N LEU A 246 6.06 6.27 -19.15
CA LEU A 246 5.50 7.30 -18.26
C LEU A 246 5.71 8.71 -18.82
N THR A 247 6.86 8.98 -19.44
CA THR A 247 7.17 10.30 -20.02
C THR A 247 6.83 10.44 -21.51
N ASN A 248 6.44 9.37 -22.19
CA ASN A 248 6.03 9.42 -23.60
C ASN A 248 4.50 9.29 -23.71
N ASP A 249 4.01 8.08 -23.91
CA ASP A 249 2.63 7.85 -24.34
C ASP A 249 1.65 7.62 -23.17
N PHE A 250 2.13 7.42 -21.92
CA PHE A 250 1.29 7.04 -20.77
C PHE A 250 0.08 7.96 -20.53
N ARG A 251 0.24 9.26 -20.75
CA ARG A 251 -0.86 10.26 -20.67
C ARG A 251 -1.91 10.14 -21.78
N GLY A 252 -1.79 9.16 -22.66
CA GLY A 252 -2.71 8.92 -23.77
C GLY A 252 -4.01 8.27 -23.32
N PRO A 253 -5.04 8.26 -24.19
CA PRO A 253 -6.39 7.80 -23.87
C PRO A 253 -6.51 6.29 -23.59
N ARG A 254 -5.42 5.54 -23.78
CA ARG A 254 -5.37 4.10 -23.53
C ARG A 254 -5.11 3.76 -22.05
N TRP A 255 -4.49 4.67 -21.31
CA TRP A 255 -3.97 4.44 -19.97
C TRP A 255 -4.38 5.59 -19.06
N PHE A 256 -3.43 6.38 -18.55
CA PHE A 256 -3.70 7.47 -17.62
C PHE A 256 -4.61 8.56 -18.20
N GLY A 257 -4.53 8.84 -19.50
CA GLY A 257 -5.41 9.80 -20.16
C GLY A 257 -6.78 9.24 -20.57
N SER A 258 -7.13 8.02 -20.15
CA SER A 258 -8.39 7.37 -20.49
C SER A 258 -9.59 8.20 -20.01
N PRO A 259 -10.68 8.29 -20.79
CA PRO A 259 -11.92 8.89 -20.32
C PRO A 259 -12.58 8.13 -19.16
N HIS A 260 -12.11 6.92 -18.84
CA HIS A 260 -12.60 6.10 -17.73
C HIS A 260 -11.78 6.23 -16.45
N ARG A 261 -10.65 6.95 -16.47
CA ARG A 261 -9.89 7.22 -15.25
C ARG A 261 -10.75 8.13 -14.35
N GLY A 262 -10.95 7.71 -13.10
CA GLY A 262 -11.82 8.38 -12.14
C GLY A 262 -13.28 7.90 -12.14
N ASP A 263 -13.66 6.95 -13.01
CA ASP A 263 -15.00 6.32 -12.98
C ASP A 263 -15.09 5.21 -11.90
N PHE A 264 -13.94 4.71 -11.41
CA PHE A 264 -13.80 3.66 -10.41
C PHE A 264 -12.40 3.73 -9.79
N ASP A 265 -12.25 3.14 -8.61
CA ASP A 265 -10.96 3.09 -7.92
C ASP A 265 -9.96 2.25 -8.71
N PHE A 266 -8.74 2.77 -8.85
CA PHE A 266 -7.74 2.16 -9.70
C PHE A 266 -6.32 2.45 -9.24
N THR A 267 -5.42 1.47 -9.41
CA THR A 267 -4.01 1.60 -9.02
C THR A 267 -3.09 1.51 -10.24
N PHE A 268 -2.08 2.38 -10.30
CA PHE A 268 -0.98 2.30 -11.27
C PHE A 268 0.34 2.00 -10.58
N ASP A 269 1.14 1.08 -11.15
CA ASP A 269 2.57 1.10 -10.91
C ASP A 269 3.13 2.44 -11.42
N VAL A 270 3.95 3.14 -10.62
CA VAL A 270 4.70 4.34 -11.04
C VAL A 270 6.06 4.36 -10.34
N SER A 271 7.15 4.31 -11.10
CA SER A 271 8.51 4.28 -10.54
C SER A 271 8.89 5.59 -9.82
N PRO A 272 9.47 5.52 -8.61
CA PRO A 272 10.11 6.68 -7.98
C PRO A 272 11.22 7.30 -8.84
N ALA A 273 11.89 6.54 -9.72
CA ALA A 273 12.87 7.08 -10.66
C ALA A 273 12.27 8.09 -11.65
N LEU A 274 10.94 8.14 -11.84
CA LEU A 274 10.29 9.18 -12.63
C LEU A 274 10.60 10.58 -12.07
N LYS A 275 10.65 10.75 -10.75
CA LYS A 275 11.03 12.01 -10.11
C LYS A 275 12.45 12.45 -10.49
N ASP A 276 13.36 11.51 -10.66
CA ASP A 276 14.76 11.80 -11.00
C ASP A 276 14.97 12.10 -12.48
N VAL A 277 14.11 11.61 -13.38
CA VAL A 277 14.23 11.84 -14.83
C VAL A 277 13.31 12.95 -15.35
N ASN A 278 12.14 13.13 -14.74
CA ASN A 278 11.15 14.13 -15.09
C ASN A 278 10.14 14.39 -13.93
N PRO A 279 10.50 15.21 -12.92
CA PRO A 279 9.63 15.48 -11.79
C PRO A 279 8.35 16.25 -12.19
N THR A 280 8.37 16.97 -13.32
CA THR A 280 7.16 17.60 -13.88
C THR A 280 6.12 16.57 -14.29
N ALA A 281 6.54 15.42 -14.82
CA ALA A 281 5.60 14.34 -15.17
C ALA A 281 4.97 13.72 -13.93
N MET A 282 5.76 13.47 -12.87
CA MET A 282 5.23 12.96 -11.60
C MET A 282 4.17 13.90 -11.01
N LYS A 283 4.52 15.20 -10.88
CA LYS A 283 3.57 16.22 -10.39
C LYS A 283 2.29 16.25 -11.22
N TYR A 284 2.43 16.21 -12.55
CA TYR A 284 1.27 16.21 -13.45
C TYR A 284 0.33 15.04 -13.17
N PHE A 285 0.84 13.81 -12.99
CA PHE A 285 -0.02 12.67 -12.69
C PHE A 285 -0.76 12.83 -11.38
N TYR A 286 -0.11 13.35 -10.34
CA TYR A 286 -0.76 13.58 -9.04
C TYR A 286 -1.81 14.69 -9.13
N ASP A 287 -1.49 15.81 -9.77
CA ASP A 287 -2.45 16.91 -9.97
C ASP A 287 -3.68 16.47 -10.77
N GLN A 288 -3.50 15.59 -11.77
CA GLN A 288 -4.62 15.05 -12.53
C GLN A 288 -5.43 14.01 -11.74
N ALA A 289 -4.78 13.18 -10.92
CA ALA A 289 -5.44 12.19 -10.07
C ALA A 289 -6.26 12.84 -8.96
N ALA A 290 -5.79 13.97 -8.41
CA ALA A 290 -6.48 14.74 -7.38
C ALA A 290 -7.84 15.34 -7.81
N ALA A 291 -8.16 15.28 -9.10
CA ALA A 291 -9.42 15.79 -9.65
C ALA A 291 -10.39 14.66 -10.06
N ASP A 292 -10.05 13.40 -9.78
CA ASP A 292 -10.88 12.25 -10.11
C ASP A 292 -11.98 12.07 -9.05
N ASP A 293 -13.18 11.62 -9.47
CA ASP A 293 -14.30 11.35 -8.55
C ASP A 293 -14.06 10.08 -7.71
N HIS A 294 -13.44 9.06 -8.31
CA HIS A 294 -12.94 7.86 -7.64
C HIS A 294 -11.41 7.86 -7.53
N ASN A 295 -10.88 7.10 -6.57
CA ASN A 295 -9.48 7.17 -6.20
C ASN A 295 -8.55 6.59 -7.28
N THR A 296 -7.65 7.42 -7.81
CA THR A 296 -6.48 6.97 -8.59
C THR A 296 -5.24 6.93 -7.68
N TYR A 297 -4.74 5.73 -7.40
CA TYR A 297 -3.61 5.48 -6.50
C TYR A 297 -2.33 5.04 -7.22
N PHE A 298 -1.17 5.37 -6.68
CA PHE A 298 0.14 5.04 -7.25
C PHE A 298 1.01 4.23 -6.28
N VAL A 299 1.61 3.15 -6.81
CA VAL A 299 2.48 2.24 -6.04
C VAL A 299 3.86 2.11 -6.66
N THR A 300 4.84 1.67 -5.86
CA THR A 300 6.22 1.50 -6.30
C THR A 300 6.45 0.15 -6.96
N PRO A 301 6.77 0.06 -8.27
CA PRO A 301 7.15 -1.20 -8.89
C PRO A 301 8.60 -1.57 -8.54
N GLY A 302 8.78 -2.52 -7.62
CA GLY A 302 10.09 -2.92 -7.08
C GLY A 302 10.63 -1.92 -6.06
N GLY A 303 11.63 -1.12 -6.43
CA GLY A 303 12.21 -0.09 -5.56
C GLY A 303 12.36 1.25 -6.26
N LYS A 304 13.45 1.97 -5.98
CA LYS A 304 13.77 3.19 -6.75
C LYS A 304 13.86 2.89 -8.25
N GLY A 305 14.46 1.76 -8.60
CA GLY A 305 14.25 1.05 -9.86
C GLY A 305 13.91 -0.42 -9.55
N LEU A 306 13.73 -1.22 -10.59
CA LEU A 306 13.31 -2.61 -10.47
C LEU A 306 14.51 -3.55 -10.31
N ASN A 307 14.39 -4.47 -9.36
CA ASN A 307 15.23 -5.65 -9.20
C ASN A 307 14.32 -6.87 -8.95
N TYR A 308 14.91 -8.06 -9.03
CA TYR A 308 14.32 -9.30 -8.55
C TYR A 308 14.89 -9.56 -7.15
N PRO A 309 14.10 -9.40 -6.08
CA PRO A 309 14.55 -9.65 -4.72
C PRO A 309 15.20 -11.02 -4.55
N SER A 310 14.67 -12.07 -5.19
CA SER A 310 15.21 -13.44 -5.17
C SER A 310 16.64 -13.56 -5.73
N GLN A 311 17.08 -12.59 -6.53
CA GLN A 311 18.40 -12.56 -7.15
C GLN A 311 19.30 -11.45 -6.59
N THR A 312 18.83 -10.69 -5.60
CA THR A 312 19.55 -9.55 -5.03
C THR A 312 20.32 -9.99 -3.77
N PRO A 313 21.67 -9.98 -3.78
CA PRO A 313 22.46 -10.39 -2.62
C PRO A 313 22.23 -9.55 -1.36
N ASP A 314 22.02 -8.23 -1.50
CA ASP A 314 21.85 -7.28 -0.41
C ASP A 314 20.46 -6.62 -0.44
N VAL A 315 19.44 -7.38 -0.01
CA VAL A 315 18.05 -6.88 0.03
C VAL A 315 17.89 -5.75 1.07
N GLU A 316 18.60 -5.80 2.19
CA GLU A 316 18.55 -4.76 3.23
C GLU A 316 19.05 -3.42 2.67
N GLY A 317 20.22 -3.40 2.03
CA GLY A 317 20.73 -2.19 1.39
C GLY A 317 19.85 -1.70 0.23
N PHE A 318 19.21 -2.61 -0.50
CA PHE A 318 18.23 -2.25 -1.52
C PHE A 318 17.03 -1.52 -0.91
N MET A 319 16.55 -1.97 0.25
CA MET A 319 15.48 -1.29 0.98
C MET A 319 15.93 0.06 1.55
N ASP A 320 17.16 0.18 2.04
CA ASP A 320 17.72 1.46 2.49
C ASP A 320 17.78 2.51 1.37
N ALA A 321 18.00 2.09 0.12
CA ALA A 321 17.92 2.98 -1.04
C ALA A 321 16.48 3.26 -1.49
N THR A 322 15.59 2.28 -1.31
CA THR A 322 14.19 2.32 -1.78
C THR A 322 13.30 3.18 -0.88
N ILE A 323 13.38 3.05 0.45
CA ILE A 323 12.49 3.77 1.37
C ILE A 323 12.56 5.30 1.19
N PRO A 324 13.75 5.94 1.11
CA PRO A 324 13.81 7.39 0.86
C PRO A 324 13.25 7.78 -0.50
N ALA A 325 13.42 6.95 -1.53
CA ALA A 325 12.90 7.22 -2.86
C ALA A 325 11.37 7.16 -2.90
N MET A 326 10.78 6.13 -2.27
CA MET A 326 9.33 5.98 -2.10
C MET A 326 8.73 7.11 -1.28
N THR A 327 9.35 7.46 -0.15
CA THR A 327 8.89 8.56 0.72
C THR A 327 8.89 9.88 -0.03
N ALA A 328 9.89 10.13 -0.89
CA ALA A 328 9.99 11.36 -1.67
C ALA A 328 8.93 11.50 -2.78
N VAL A 329 8.16 10.44 -3.03
CA VAL A 329 7.01 10.43 -3.94
C VAL A 329 5.75 9.97 -3.21
N ASP A 330 5.74 9.94 -1.88
CA ASP A 330 4.55 9.56 -1.11
C ASP A 330 3.98 8.18 -1.49
N HIS A 331 4.81 7.15 -1.66
CA HIS A 331 4.36 5.77 -1.88
C HIS A 331 4.58 4.93 -0.60
N ASN A 332 3.61 4.07 -0.24
CA ASN A 332 3.73 3.14 0.91
C ASN A 332 3.49 1.66 0.53
N VAL A 333 3.14 1.37 -0.73
CA VAL A 333 2.96 0.00 -1.24
C VAL A 333 4.02 -0.30 -2.30
N ILE A 334 4.51 -1.54 -2.30
CA ILE A 334 5.45 -2.05 -3.29
C ILE A 334 4.83 -3.17 -4.11
N SER A 335 4.89 -3.03 -5.44
CA SER A 335 4.51 -4.01 -6.45
C SER A 335 5.77 -4.74 -6.92
N VAL A 336 6.05 -5.90 -6.34
CA VAL A 336 7.25 -6.70 -6.59
C VAL A 336 7.07 -7.52 -7.86
N LEU A 337 8.05 -7.45 -8.77
CA LEU A 337 8.20 -8.39 -9.87
C LEU A 337 9.36 -9.35 -9.55
N ASP A 338 9.14 -10.65 -9.69
CA ASP A 338 10.19 -11.64 -9.48
C ASP A 338 9.94 -12.91 -10.31
N ASP A 339 11.02 -13.60 -10.67
CA ASP A 339 10.98 -14.88 -11.38
C ASP A 339 10.46 -16.01 -10.47
N THR A 340 10.71 -15.90 -9.16
CA THR A 340 10.34 -16.93 -8.16
C THR A 340 9.93 -16.32 -6.83
N VAL A 341 9.23 -17.08 -5.99
CA VAL A 341 8.93 -16.68 -4.62
C VAL A 341 10.10 -17.00 -3.71
N GLU A 342 10.77 -15.97 -3.19
CA GLU A 342 11.81 -16.07 -2.15
C GLU A 342 11.32 -15.32 -0.90
N LEU A 343 10.73 -16.06 0.04
CA LEU A 343 10.06 -15.45 1.19
C LEU A 343 11.02 -14.65 2.09
N PRO A 344 12.22 -15.11 2.45
CA PRO A 344 13.17 -14.30 3.23
C PRO A 344 13.46 -12.90 2.64
N ALA A 345 13.63 -12.78 1.33
CA ALA A 345 13.85 -11.51 0.64
C ALA A 345 12.59 -10.63 0.71
N LEU A 346 11.41 -11.19 0.45
CA LEU A 346 10.15 -10.46 0.55
C LEU A 346 9.85 -10.03 2.00
N GLN A 347 10.23 -10.84 2.98
CA GLN A 347 10.13 -10.54 4.41
C GLN A 347 11.03 -9.35 4.78
N ALA A 348 12.30 -9.37 4.35
CA ALA A 348 13.21 -8.24 4.55
C ALA A 348 12.71 -6.93 3.93
N MET A 349 11.93 -7.00 2.84
CA MET A 349 11.27 -5.83 2.25
C MET A 349 10.10 -5.32 3.11
N ILE A 350 9.20 -6.20 3.55
CA ILE A 350 7.96 -5.79 4.21
C ILE A 350 8.14 -5.43 5.70
N GLU A 351 9.23 -5.85 6.34
CA GLU A 351 9.62 -5.45 7.71
C GLU A 351 9.76 -3.93 7.86
N ARG A 352 10.04 -3.20 6.77
CA ARG A 352 10.19 -1.74 6.81
C ARG A 352 8.88 -1.07 7.26
N PRO A 353 8.88 -0.24 8.31
CA PRO A 353 7.65 0.34 8.85
C PRO A 353 6.90 1.20 7.83
N GLU A 354 7.59 1.80 6.87
CA GLU A 354 7.03 2.62 5.81
C GLU A 354 6.27 1.81 4.74
N VAL A 355 6.44 0.48 4.72
CA VAL A 355 5.77 -0.41 3.76
C VAL A 355 4.48 -0.94 4.39
N LEU A 356 3.35 -0.62 3.75
CA LEU A 356 2.01 -1.07 4.12
C LEU A 356 1.78 -2.54 3.77
N GLY A 357 2.18 -2.95 2.57
CA GLY A 357 2.03 -4.31 2.06
C GLY A 357 2.76 -4.49 0.72
N LEU A 358 2.92 -5.75 0.31
CA LEU A 358 3.56 -6.10 -0.96
C LEU A 358 2.55 -6.77 -1.91
N MET A 359 2.47 -6.30 -3.15
CA MET A 359 1.87 -7.07 -4.24
C MET A 359 2.97 -7.91 -4.91
N LEU A 360 2.71 -9.19 -5.19
CA LEU A 360 3.68 -10.11 -5.80
C LEU A 360 3.25 -10.54 -7.20
N LYS A 361 4.02 -10.10 -8.20
CA LYS A 361 3.94 -10.48 -9.62
C LYS A 361 4.99 -11.54 -9.91
N THR A 362 4.57 -12.78 -10.16
CA THR A 362 5.51 -13.87 -10.48
C THR A 362 4.86 -14.94 -11.35
N GLY A 363 5.67 -15.68 -12.10
CA GLY A 363 5.19 -16.71 -13.03
C GLY A 363 4.44 -16.15 -14.24
N ALA A 364 3.70 -17.01 -14.92
CA ALA A 364 3.04 -16.66 -16.19
C ALA A 364 2.02 -15.53 -16.00
N ALA A 365 2.19 -14.45 -16.78
CA ALA A 365 1.36 -13.23 -16.73
C ALA A 365 1.13 -12.70 -15.31
N TYR A 366 2.14 -12.85 -14.44
CA TYR A 366 2.20 -12.39 -13.07
C TYR A 366 1.29 -13.13 -12.06
N ALA A 367 0.40 -14.01 -12.52
CA ALA A 367 -0.59 -14.71 -11.69
C ALA A 367 -0.17 -16.14 -11.26
N GLY A 368 1.14 -16.44 -11.22
CA GLY A 368 1.67 -17.79 -10.99
C GLY A 368 1.43 -18.37 -9.60
N GLN A 369 1.05 -17.55 -8.61
CA GLN A 369 0.72 -17.98 -7.24
C GLN A 369 -0.78 -17.93 -6.94
N HIS A 370 -1.62 -17.57 -7.91
CA HIS A 370 -3.08 -17.68 -7.85
C HIS A 370 -3.73 -17.01 -6.63
N GLY A 371 -3.27 -15.82 -6.24
CA GLY A 371 -3.85 -15.06 -5.11
C GLY A 371 -3.43 -15.54 -3.72
N ALA A 372 -2.33 -16.30 -3.61
CA ALA A 372 -1.72 -16.62 -2.32
C ALA A 372 -1.40 -15.34 -1.53
N ILE A 373 -1.63 -15.40 -0.21
CA ILE A 373 -1.31 -14.36 0.76
C ILE A 373 -0.31 -14.93 1.76
N TYR A 374 0.84 -14.28 1.89
CA TYR A 374 1.84 -14.58 2.90
C TYR A 374 1.87 -13.46 3.93
N TRP A 375 1.95 -13.81 5.21
CA TRP A 375 1.98 -12.84 6.30
C TRP A 375 3.38 -12.77 6.90
N HIS A 376 3.83 -11.54 7.19
CA HIS A 376 5.04 -11.30 7.95
C HIS A 376 4.84 -10.10 8.86
N GLU A 377 5.02 -10.29 10.17
CA GLU A 377 4.78 -9.25 11.20
C GLU A 377 3.43 -8.51 11.01
N GLY A 378 2.39 -9.28 10.70
CA GLY A 378 1.03 -8.78 10.48
C GLY A 378 0.83 -7.93 9.22
N LYS A 379 1.81 -7.89 8.32
CA LYS A 379 1.68 -7.23 7.01
C LYS A 379 1.52 -8.26 5.88
N PRO A 380 0.68 -7.99 4.87
CA PRO A 380 0.39 -8.95 3.82
C PRO A 380 1.32 -8.81 2.61
N ILE A 381 1.75 -9.95 2.09
CA ILE A 381 2.34 -10.13 0.76
C ILE A 381 1.30 -10.87 -0.08
N VAL A 382 0.65 -10.19 -1.00
CA VAL A 382 -0.47 -10.72 -1.78
C VAL A 382 -0.06 -10.90 -3.23
N SER A 383 -0.14 -12.13 -3.73
CA SER A 383 0.13 -12.39 -5.13
C SER A 383 -1.06 -12.06 -6.04
N VAL A 384 -0.79 -11.78 -7.30
CA VAL A 384 -1.82 -11.58 -8.32
C VAL A 384 -2.68 -12.86 -8.45
N LYS A 385 -3.99 -12.68 -8.47
CA LYS A 385 -4.96 -13.77 -8.61
C LYS A 385 -5.47 -13.93 -10.04
N HIS A 386 -5.79 -12.81 -10.68
CA HIS A 386 -6.25 -12.74 -12.07
C HIS A 386 -5.41 -11.75 -12.87
N THR A 387 -5.31 -11.94 -14.18
CA THR A 387 -4.51 -11.08 -15.05
C THR A 387 -5.25 -10.78 -16.35
N LEU A 388 -5.67 -9.53 -16.49
CA LEU A 388 -6.25 -9.00 -17.71
C LEU A 388 -5.13 -8.81 -18.74
N TRP A 389 -4.82 -9.90 -19.45
CA TRP A 389 -3.73 -9.98 -20.41
C TRP A 389 -4.16 -10.78 -21.65
N ASP A 390 -3.91 -10.25 -22.84
CA ASP A 390 -4.18 -10.95 -24.10
C ASP A 390 -3.59 -12.37 -24.11
N GLY A 391 -4.45 -13.39 -24.20
CA GLY A 391 -4.08 -14.81 -24.18
C GLY A 391 -4.10 -15.47 -22.80
N PHE A 392 -4.45 -14.73 -21.75
CA PHE A 392 -4.71 -15.22 -20.39
C PHE A 392 -6.19 -14.96 -20.04
N ASP A 393 -6.51 -14.22 -18.97
CA ASP A 393 -7.89 -14.01 -18.56
C ASP A 393 -8.57 -12.93 -19.41
N SER A 394 -9.76 -13.24 -19.92
CA SER A 394 -10.64 -12.29 -20.61
C SER A 394 -11.53 -11.50 -19.63
N PRO A 395 -12.11 -10.36 -20.04
CA PRO A 395 -13.01 -9.59 -19.20
C PRO A 395 -14.18 -10.40 -18.61
N ASN A 396 -14.86 -11.24 -19.41
CA ASN A 396 -15.98 -12.04 -18.90
C ASN A 396 -15.54 -13.15 -17.94
N GLU A 397 -14.34 -13.73 -18.13
CA GLU A 397 -13.79 -14.69 -17.16
C GLU A 397 -13.50 -14.03 -15.82
N ILE A 398 -12.94 -12.81 -15.83
CA ILE A 398 -12.70 -12.03 -14.61
C ILE A 398 -14.03 -11.66 -13.92
N VAL A 399 -15.03 -11.19 -14.67
CA VAL A 399 -16.38 -10.91 -14.13
C VAL A 399 -16.97 -12.15 -13.48
N GLY A 400 -16.92 -13.30 -14.16
CA GLY A 400 -17.45 -14.56 -13.63
C GLY A 400 -16.72 -15.03 -12.37
N ALA A 401 -15.40 -14.89 -12.33
CA ALA A 401 -14.57 -15.26 -11.18
C ALA A 401 -14.86 -14.37 -9.97
N LEU A 402 -14.92 -13.04 -10.15
CA LEU A 402 -15.15 -12.10 -9.06
C LEU A 402 -16.60 -12.21 -8.51
N ASN A 403 -17.59 -12.32 -9.38
CA ASN A 403 -19.01 -12.43 -8.96
C ASN A 403 -19.34 -13.74 -8.23
N THR A 404 -18.46 -14.75 -8.31
CA THR A 404 -18.62 -16.04 -7.62
C THR A 404 -17.62 -16.26 -6.49
N ALA A 405 -16.73 -15.28 -6.27
CA ALA A 405 -15.75 -15.35 -5.19
C ALA A 405 -16.43 -15.23 -3.82
N PRO A 406 -15.80 -15.71 -2.74
CA PRO A 406 -16.29 -15.50 -1.38
C PRO A 406 -16.47 -14.02 -1.09
N ALA A 407 -17.56 -13.67 -0.40
CA ALA A 407 -17.89 -12.31 -0.01
C ALA A 407 -18.05 -12.23 1.52
N ASN A 408 -17.02 -12.68 2.23
CA ASN A 408 -16.93 -12.61 3.69
C ASN A 408 -15.54 -12.04 4.04
N PRO A 409 -15.37 -10.71 3.99
CA PRO A 409 -14.07 -10.09 4.12
C PRO A 409 -13.58 -10.02 5.57
N LEU A 410 -14.45 -10.28 6.55
CA LEU A 410 -14.11 -10.32 7.98
C LEU A 410 -13.55 -11.69 8.42
N GLY A 411 -14.10 -12.79 7.91
CA GLY A 411 -13.69 -14.16 8.28
C GLY A 411 -12.96 -14.94 7.18
N ASN A 412 -12.90 -14.43 5.94
CA ASN A 412 -12.30 -15.16 4.83
C ASN A 412 -11.39 -14.30 3.94
N GLN A 413 -10.07 -14.50 4.07
CA GLN A 413 -9.04 -13.84 3.25
C GLN A 413 -9.17 -14.12 1.74
N ALA A 414 -9.91 -15.16 1.32
CA ALA A 414 -10.19 -15.40 -0.10
C ALA A 414 -11.19 -14.40 -0.70
N SER A 415 -11.79 -13.55 0.14
CA SER A 415 -12.65 -12.43 -0.24
C SER A 415 -11.87 -11.19 -0.73
N TYR A 416 -10.56 -11.33 -0.94
CA TYR A 416 -9.68 -10.28 -1.44
C TYR A 416 -8.97 -10.78 -2.70
N SER A 417 -8.97 -9.97 -3.76
CA SER A 417 -8.33 -10.32 -5.04
C SER A 417 -7.56 -9.14 -5.62
N ILE A 418 -6.38 -9.42 -6.16
CA ILE A 418 -5.64 -8.48 -7.02
C ILE A 418 -5.78 -8.93 -8.47
N VAL A 419 -6.19 -8.01 -9.33
CA VAL A 419 -6.23 -8.18 -10.78
C VAL A 419 -5.13 -7.34 -11.42
N ASN A 420 -4.15 -8.00 -12.03
CA ASN A 420 -3.16 -7.31 -12.84
C ASN A 420 -3.78 -6.85 -14.17
N VAL A 421 -3.50 -5.61 -14.57
CA VAL A 421 -3.97 -5.03 -15.84
C VAL A 421 -2.76 -4.76 -16.73
N HIS A 422 -2.58 -5.59 -17.76
CA HIS A 422 -1.43 -5.46 -18.65
C HIS A 422 -1.64 -4.29 -19.64
N PRO A 423 -0.78 -3.25 -19.64
CA PRO A 423 -1.02 -2.02 -20.38
C PRO A 423 -0.97 -2.19 -21.90
N TRP A 424 -0.26 -3.20 -22.40
CA TRP A 424 -0.11 -3.42 -23.83
C TRP A 424 -1.26 -4.22 -24.44
N SER A 425 -2.08 -4.90 -23.63
CA SER A 425 -3.19 -5.75 -24.07
C SER A 425 -4.32 -4.96 -24.71
N THR A 426 -4.85 -5.47 -25.82
CA THR A 426 -6.05 -4.90 -26.44
C THR A 426 -7.33 -5.51 -25.90
N SER A 427 -7.28 -6.76 -25.44
CA SER A 427 -8.38 -7.69 -25.15
C SER A 427 -9.66 -7.32 -25.88
N MET A 428 -9.78 -7.84 -27.11
CA MET A 428 -11.01 -7.77 -27.92
C MET A 428 -11.84 -9.06 -27.79
N ALA A 429 -11.31 -10.07 -27.10
CA ALA A 429 -11.99 -11.33 -26.89
C ALA A 429 -12.91 -11.25 -25.68
N ASP A 430 -14.03 -11.98 -25.74
CA ASP A 430 -14.94 -12.28 -24.64
C ASP A 430 -15.19 -11.14 -23.62
N GLY A 431 -15.96 -10.14 -24.03
CA GLY A 431 -16.24 -8.93 -23.24
C GLY A 431 -15.29 -7.76 -23.48
N GLY A 432 -14.23 -7.99 -24.26
CA GLY A 432 -13.24 -7.01 -24.67
C GLY A 432 -13.75 -5.75 -25.38
N GLN A 433 -13.19 -4.60 -25.01
CA GLN A 433 -13.50 -3.24 -25.49
C GLN A 433 -12.31 -2.57 -26.23
N GLY A 434 -11.16 -3.23 -26.36
CA GLY A 434 -10.06 -2.79 -27.23
C GLY A 434 -8.88 -2.09 -26.57
N ASP A 435 -9.03 -1.69 -25.32
CA ASP A 435 -7.94 -1.17 -24.50
C ASP A 435 -8.10 -1.50 -23.01
N PRO A 436 -6.99 -1.47 -22.23
CA PRO A 436 -7.00 -1.93 -20.85
C PRO A 436 -8.01 -1.19 -19.98
N MET A 437 -8.11 0.14 -20.08
CA MET A 437 -9.02 0.91 -19.22
C MET A 437 -10.48 0.71 -19.61
N SER A 438 -10.80 0.66 -20.91
CA SER A 438 -12.14 0.32 -21.38
C SER A 438 -12.55 -1.11 -20.98
N ASN A 439 -11.60 -2.04 -20.94
CA ASN A 439 -11.83 -3.41 -20.46
C ASN A 439 -12.13 -3.45 -18.97
N VAL A 440 -11.37 -2.71 -18.14
CA VAL A 440 -11.65 -2.61 -16.71
C VAL A 440 -13.01 -1.95 -16.47
N ASN A 441 -13.32 -0.87 -17.17
CA ASN A 441 -14.65 -0.23 -17.10
C ASN A 441 -15.78 -1.22 -17.42
N TYR A 442 -15.61 -2.05 -18.46
CA TYR A 442 -16.56 -3.11 -18.76
C TYR A 442 -16.69 -4.13 -17.63
N ILE A 443 -15.56 -4.58 -17.05
CA ILE A 443 -15.57 -5.52 -15.92
C ILE A 443 -16.36 -4.91 -14.76
N VAL A 444 -15.97 -3.73 -14.30
CA VAL A 444 -16.59 -3.01 -13.18
C VAL A 444 -18.10 -2.85 -13.39
N GLY A 445 -18.52 -2.44 -14.59
CA GLY A 445 -19.94 -2.28 -14.93
C GLY A 445 -20.76 -3.58 -14.95
N ASN A 446 -20.13 -4.76 -14.84
CA ASN A 446 -20.78 -6.07 -14.82
C ASN A 446 -20.52 -6.85 -13.52
N LEU A 447 -19.91 -6.24 -12.50
CA LEU A 447 -19.74 -6.86 -11.19
C LEU A 447 -21.06 -6.90 -10.41
N SER A 448 -21.21 -7.89 -9.53
CA SER A 448 -22.34 -7.95 -8.60
C SER A 448 -22.18 -6.89 -7.49
N GLN A 449 -23.28 -6.56 -6.83
CA GLN A 449 -23.30 -5.63 -5.68
C GLN A 449 -22.51 -6.13 -4.46
N SER A 450 -22.01 -7.35 -4.50
CA SER A 450 -21.17 -7.94 -3.44
C SER A 450 -19.68 -7.79 -3.74
N VAL A 451 -19.28 -7.07 -4.78
CA VAL A 451 -17.88 -6.87 -5.15
C VAL A 451 -17.57 -5.38 -5.05
N GLU A 452 -16.65 -5.05 -4.15
CA GLU A 452 -16.18 -3.69 -3.91
C GLU A 452 -14.86 -3.48 -4.65
N VAL A 453 -14.85 -2.50 -5.55
CA VAL A 453 -13.65 -2.12 -6.30
C VAL A 453 -12.94 -1.01 -5.52
N VAL A 454 -11.72 -1.30 -5.08
CA VAL A 454 -10.95 -0.41 -4.21
C VAL A 454 -9.51 -0.24 -4.72
N THR A 455 -8.80 0.75 -4.20
CA THR A 455 -7.36 0.88 -4.45
C THR A 455 -6.58 -0.28 -3.81
N LEU A 456 -5.34 -0.50 -4.26
CA LEU A 456 -4.47 -1.50 -3.63
C LEU A 456 -4.11 -1.14 -2.18
N GLU A 457 -4.03 0.15 -1.86
CA GLU A 457 -3.82 0.63 -0.48
C GLU A 457 -4.97 0.20 0.42
N GLU A 458 -6.20 0.50 0.03
CA GLU A 458 -7.41 0.14 0.75
C GLU A 458 -7.55 -1.37 0.94
N LEU A 459 -7.29 -2.14 -0.12
CA LEU A 459 -7.28 -3.61 -0.03
C LEU A 459 -6.32 -4.11 1.05
N PHE A 460 -5.13 -3.52 1.16
CA PHE A 460 -4.17 -3.87 2.22
C PHE A 460 -4.57 -3.37 3.59
N ILE A 461 -5.22 -2.21 3.70
CA ILE A 461 -5.78 -1.72 4.98
C ILE A 461 -6.83 -2.71 5.49
N HIS A 462 -7.80 -3.11 4.67
CA HIS A 462 -8.80 -4.10 5.06
C HIS A 462 -8.16 -5.45 5.45
N LEU A 463 -7.23 -5.97 4.65
CA LEU A 463 -6.54 -7.21 5.00
C LEU A 463 -5.83 -7.10 6.35
N ARG A 464 -5.08 -6.02 6.58
CA ARG A 464 -4.34 -5.80 7.83
C ARG A 464 -5.26 -5.65 9.03
N ASN A 465 -6.33 -4.88 8.90
CA ASN A 465 -7.27 -4.62 9.99
C ASN A 465 -8.09 -5.87 10.37
N ASN A 466 -8.30 -6.82 9.45
CA ASN A 466 -9.08 -8.03 9.72
C ASN A 466 -8.23 -9.27 10.06
N PHE A 467 -7.04 -9.41 9.47
CA PHE A 467 -6.24 -10.64 9.59
C PHE A 467 -4.79 -10.41 10.04
N GLY A 468 -4.33 -9.15 10.10
CA GLY A 468 -2.94 -8.80 10.35
C GLY A 468 -2.74 -7.88 11.56
N ASP A 469 -1.68 -7.08 11.48
CA ASP A 469 -1.42 -5.97 12.37
C ASP A 469 -2.14 -4.76 11.79
N ALA A 470 -3.14 -4.24 12.50
CA ALA A 470 -3.87 -3.04 12.11
C ALA A 470 -2.95 -1.89 11.67
N VAL A 471 -3.37 -1.14 10.65
CA VAL A 471 -2.56 -0.04 10.08
C VAL A 471 -2.53 1.15 11.02
N ASP A 472 -3.69 1.49 11.56
CA ASP A 472 -3.87 2.39 12.70
C ASP A 472 -4.93 1.77 13.60
N PRO A 473 -4.66 1.56 14.90
CA PRO A 473 -5.62 0.96 15.82
C PRO A 473 -6.99 1.68 15.89
N GLY A 474 -7.10 2.96 15.53
CA GLY A 474 -8.28 3.78 15.80
C GLY A 474 -9.57 3.32 15.10
N VAL A 475 -10.61 2.99 15.87
CA VAL A 475 -12.04 2.86 15.50
C VAL A 475 -12.48 1.62 14.69
N GLY A 476 -13.54 0.95 15.14
CA GLY A 476 -14.28 -0.11 14.43
C GLY A 476 -13.58 -1.48 14.36
N GLN A 477 -12.30 -1.53 14.72
CA GLN A 477 -11.47 -2.73 14.61
C GLN A 477 -11.56 -3.65 15.81
N ASN A 478 -11.58 -4.95 15.54
CA ASN A 478 -11.46 -5.99 16.53
C ASN A 478 -10.01 -6.16 16.98
N LEU A 479 -9.74 -5.83 18.25
CA LEU A 479 -8.41 -5.98 18.85
C LEU A 479 -8.03 -7.45 19.08
N VAL A 480 -9.02 -8.34 19.05
CA VAL A 480 -8.82 -9.78 19.21
C VAL A 480 -8.49 -10.39 17.84
N ARG A 481 -7.25 -10.86 17.69
CA ARG A 481 -6.81 -11.61 16.51
C ARG A 481 -7.39 -13.03 16.52
N ASN A 482 -7.72 -13.54 15.33
CA ASN A 482 -8.30 -14.88 15.15
C ASN A 482 -9.52 -15.09 16.06
N HIS A 483 -10.49 -14.19 15.92
CA HIS A 483 -11.66 -14.10 16.78
C HIS A 483 -12.68 -15.24 16.58
N ASP A 484 -12.60 -15.91 15.44
CA ASP A 484 -13.41 -17.05 14.97
C ASP A 484 -12.70 -18.41 15.15
N PHE A 485 -11.50 -18.41 15.74
CA PHE A 485 -10.73 -19.62 16.08
C PHE A 485 -10.35 -20.51 14.89
N GLU A 486 -10.30 -19.96 13.68
CA GLU A 486 -9.98 -20.70 12.48
C GLU A 486 -8.49 -21.00 12.32
N THR A 487 -8.20 -22.10 11.62
CA THR A 487 -6.83 -22.55 11.33
C THR A 487 -6.70 -23.03 9.89
N LEU A 488 -5.58 -22.70 9.25
CA LEU A 488 -5.31 -23.07 7.86
C LEU A 488 -5.50 -24.57 7.60
N ALA A 489 -6.10 -24.90 6.46
CA ALA A 489 -6.35 -26.28 6.03
C ALA A 489 -5.05 -27.10 6.00
N GLY A 490 -5.02 -28.20 6.77
CA GLY A 490 -3.87 -29.11 6.84
C GLY A 490 -2.86 -28.83 7.97
N SER A 491 -3.07 -27.80 8.80
CA SER A 491 -2.23 -27.57 9.99
C SER A 491 -2.69 -28.44 11.17
N PRO A 492 -1.85 -29.33 11.72
CA PRO A 492 -2.19 -30.10 12.91
C PRO A 492 -1.90 -29.24 14.16
N ALA A 493 -2.80 -28.32 14.49
CA ALA A 493 -2.70 -27.54 15.72
C ALA A 493 -4.02 -27.61 16.51
N ASN A 494 -3.93 -28.08 17.74
CA ASN A 494 -5.04 -28.09 18.71
C ASN A 494 -5.36 -26.67 19.25
N ARG A 495 -4.75 -25.61 18.68
CA ARG A 495 -4.91 -24.19 19.06
C ARG A 495 -4.47 -23.25 17.93
N PRO A 496 -5.06 -22.06 17.79
CA PRO A 496 -4.51 -21.00 16.94
C PRO A 496 -3.33 -20.28 17.62
N ALA A 497 -2.51 -19.56 16.86
CA ALA A 497 -1.30 -18.90 17.36
C ALA A 497 -1.60 -17.76 18.36
N ASP A 498 -2.72 -17.08 18.15
CA ASP A 498 -3.16 -15.91 18.91
C ASP A 498 -3.93 -16.27 20.20
N TRP A 499 -3.99 -17.56 20.56
CA TRP A 499 -4.73 -18.03 21.74
C TRP A 499 -3.94 -19.03 22.59
N PHE A 500 -4.10 -18.90 23.90
CA PHE A 500 -3.37 -19.64 24.93
C PHE A 500 -4.35 -20.32 25.89
N TYR A 501 -4.03 -21.55 26.29
CA TYR A 501 -4.67 -22.23 27.42
C TYR A 501 -3.82 -22.04 28.68
N ALA A 502 -4.44 -21.77 29.83
CA ALA A 502 -3.69 -21.63 31.08
C ALA A 502 -3.64 -22.93 31.93
N THR A 503 -4.21 -24.04 31.44
CA THR A 503 -4.47 -25.28 32.23
C THR A 503 -4.09 -26.58 31.51
N ALA A 504 -4.34 -27.75 32.12
CA ALA A 504 -3.90 -29.05 31.59
C ALA A 504 -4.51 -29.41 30.22
N ALA A 505 -3.82 -30.24 29.44
CA ALA A 505 -4.27 -30.70 28.12
C ALA A 505 -5.66 -31.35 28.17
N GLY A 506 -6.56 -30.95 27.26
CA GLY A 506 -7.95 -31.42 27.19
C GLY A 506 -8.93 -30.68 28.10
N ALA A 507 -8.45 -29.77 28.96
CA ALA A 507 -9.32 -28.84 29.68
C ALA A 507 -9.96 -27.81 28.73
N THR A 508 -9.21 -27.47 27.69
CA THR A 508 -9.63 -26.58 26.62
C THR A 508 -9.15 -27.11 25.26
N GLN A 509 -9.92 -26.91 24.19
CA GLN A 509 -9.59 -27.42 22.84
C GLN A 509 -10.32 -26.64 21.75
N LEU A 510 -9.85 -26.72 20.51
CA LEU A 510 -10.65 -26.38 19.33
C LEU A 510 -11.57 -27.54 18.97
N VAL A 511 -12.84 -27.26 18.72
CA VAL A 511 -13.83 -28.23 18.22
C VAL A 511 -14.11 -27.91 16.76
N THR A 512 -14.38 -28.93 15.94
CA THR A 512 -14.69 -28.78 14.52
C THR A 512 -16.14 -29.18 14.25
N GLY A 513 -16.81 -28.49 13.33
CA GLY A 513 -18.23 -28.64 13.01
C GLY A 513 -19.15 -27.79 13.90
N GLU A 514 -18.57 -26.91 14.72
CA GLU A 514 -19.28 -25.95 15.56
C GLU A 514 -18.89 -24.56 15.10
N ASP A 515 -19.88 -23.71 14.85
CA ASP A 515 -19.76 -22.38 14.28
C ASP A 515 -21.09 -21.65 14.54
N SER A 516 -21.01 -20.43 15.05
CA SER A 516 -22.17 -19.65 15.51
C SER A 516 -22.85 -18.85 14.40
N ASP A 517 -22.13 -18.43 13.37
CA ASP A 517 -22.64 -17.56 12.29
C ASP A 517 -22.60 -18.22 10.90
N GLY A 518 -22.00 -19.40 10.79
CA GLY A 518 -21.87 -20.15 9.54
C GLY A 518 -20.64 -19.76 8.71
N ASN A 519 -19.76 -18.92 9.27
CA ASN A 519 -18.51 -18.46 8.66
C ASN A 519 -17.27 -19.11 9.29
N GLY A 520 -17.24 -20.43 9.32
CA GLY A 520 -16.08 -21.14 9.80
C GLY A 520 -16.36 -22.63 9.83
N GLN A 521 -15.53 -23.34 10.57
CA GLN A 521 -15.77 -24.73 10.92
C GLN A 521 -15.40 -25.01 12.37
N ARG A 522 -14.97 -24.02 13.16
CA ARG A 522 -14.40 -24.25 14.49
C ARG A 522 -14.93 -23.28 15.53
N ALA A 523 -14.89 -23.75 16.77
CA ALA A 523 -15.12 -22.94 17.97
C ALA A 523 -14.13 -23.35 19.06
N ALA A 524 -13.85 -22.44 19.99
CA ALA A 524 -13.10 -22.75 21.20
C ALA A 524 -13.99 -23.45 22.23
N ALA A 525 -13.48 -24.48 22.89
CA ALA A 525 -14.21 -25.24 23.90
C ALA A 525 -13.50 -25.24 25.25
N ILE A 526 -14.27 -25.05 26.32
CA ILE A 526 -13.85 -25.26 27.72
C ILE A 526 -14.65 -26.42 28.32
N ASN A 527 -13.94 -27.48 28.72
CA ASN A 527 -14.52 -28.78 29.06
C ASN A 527 -14.37 -29.17 30.54
N GLN A 528 -13.60 -28.41 31.31
CA GLN A 528 -13.22 -28.78 32.68
C GLN A 528 -13.27 -27.58 33.61
N ALA A 529 -13.35 -27.86 34.91
CA ALA A 529 -13.22 -26.84 35.95
C ALA A 529 -11.80 -26.31 36.02
N ASN A 530 -11.65 -25.07 36.48
CA ASN A 530 -10.34 -24.41 36.59
C ASN A 530 -9.62 -24.36 35.25
N ALA A 531 -10.32 -24.01 34.17
CA ALA A 531 -9.79 -23.91 32.82
C ALA A 531 -9.88 -22.47 32.31
N ASP A 532 -8.87 -22.01 31.57
CA ASP A 532 -8.84 -20.68 30.97
C ASP A 532 -8.45 -20.76 29.49
N TRP A 533 -9.13 -19.96 28.68
CA TRP A 533 -8.78 -19.63 27.30
C TRP A 533 -8.52 -18.12 27.22
N ARG A 534 -7.37 -17.71 26.69
CA ARG A 534 -6.92 -16.30 26.69
C ARG A 534 -6.39 -15.92 25.31
N SER A 535 -6.71 -14.72 24.85
CA SER A 535 -6.10 -14.17 23.65
C SER A 535 -4.62 -13.82 23.89
N ALA A 536 -3.91 -13.56 22.80
CA ALA A 536 -2.69 -12.76 22.83
C ALA A 536 -2.96 -11.37 23.42
N GLU A 537 -1.90 -10.78 23.95
CA GLU A 537 -1.93 -9.40 24.43
C GLU A 537 -2.12 -8.43 23.24
N MET A 538 -2.87 -7.35 23.46
CA MET A 538 -3.10 -6.28 22.49
C MET A 538 -2.74 -4.93 23.10
N THR A 539 -2.41 -3.95 22.25
CA THR A 539 -2.21 -2.57 22.71
C THR A 539 -3.55 -1.88 22.90
N VAL A 540 -3.69 -1.19 24.03
CA VAL A 540 -4.84 -0.35 24.38
C VAL A 540 -4.36 1.02 24.84
N THR A 541 -5.21 2.03 24.71
CA THR A 541 -4.93 3.42 25.09
C THR A 541 -5.70 3.76 26.36
N PRO A 542 -5.05 4.30 27.41
CA PRO A 542 -5.76 4.76 28.61
C PRO A 542 -6.89 5.72 28.26
N GLY A 543 -8.10 5.48 28.77
CA GLY A 543 -9.27 6.33 28.53
C GLY A 543 -10.14 5.90 27.34
N GLU A 544 -9.63 5.09 26.41
CA GLU A 544 -10.45 4.64 25.28
C GLU A 544 -11.61 3.73 25.73
N GLN A 545 -12.71 3.77 25.00
CA GLN A 545 -13.89 2.92 25.23
C GLN A 545 -13.93 1.80 24.21
N LEU A 546 -14.09 0.57 24.71
CA LEU A 546 -14.12 -0.65 23.92
C LEU A 546 -15.49 -1.34 24.05
N GLU A 547 -15.93 -2.01 23.00
CA GLU A 547 -17.07 -2.93 23.02
C GLU A 547 -16.57 -4.37 22.98
N PHE A 548 -16.70 -5.10 24.07
CA PHE A 548 -16.35 -6.51 24.19
C PHE A 548 -17.57 -7.38 23.88
N GLY A 549 -17.48 -8.22 22.85
CA GLY A 549 -18.53 -9.15 22.46
C GLY A 549 -18.02 -10.56 22.19
N PHE A 550 -18.92 -11.55 22.19
CA PHE A 550 -18.67 -12.92 21.76
C PHE A 550 -19.96 -13.73 21.69
N ASP A 551 -19.92 -14.84 20.96
CA ASP A 551 -20.96 -15.87 20.94
C ASP A 551 -20.55 -17.06 21.80
N PHE A 552 -21.53 -17.70 22.44
CA PHE A 552 -21.31 -18.89 23.25
C PHE A 552 -22.48 -19.87 23.24
N GLN A 553 -22.17 -21.15 23.44
CA GLN A 553 -23.14 -22.23 23.63
C GLN A 553 -22.73 -23.08 24.85
N MET A 554 -23.71 -23.54 25.63
CA MET A 554 -23.45 -24.41 26.78
C MET A 554 -24.11 -25.77 26.58
N THR A 555 -23.29 -26.82 26.47
CA THR A 555 -23.70 -28.19 26.18
C THR A 555 -23.52 -29.07 27.41
N GLY A 556 -24.62 -29.57 27.97
CA GLY A 556 -24.59 -30.43 29.16
C GLY A 556 -24.03 -29.79 30.44
N VAL A 557 -23.96 -28.44 30.50
CA VAL A 557 -23.49 -27.71 31.68
C VAL A 557 -24.62 -27.66 32.74
N PRO A 558 -24.39 -28.12 33.98
CA PRO A 558 -25.43 -28.11 35.02
C PRO A 558 -25.93 -26.71 35.36
N ALA A 559 -27.22 -26.56 35.71
CA ALA A 559 -27.86 -25.27 36.02
C ALA A 559 -27.23 -24.47 37.18
N ALA A 560 -26.37 -25.07 38.00
CA ALA A 560 -25.61 -24.38 39.04
C ALA A 560 -24.16 -24.08 38.62
N SER A 561 -23.82 -24.30 37.35
CA SER A 561 -22.49 -24.12 36.76
C SER A 561 -22.49 -23.06 35.67
N GLY A 562 -21.30 -22.60 35.30
CA GLY A 562 -21.13 -21.59 34.27
C GLY A 562 -19.67 -21.24 34.01
N PHE A 563 -19.45 -20.23 33.19
CA PHE A 563 -18.13 -19.66 32.93
C PHE A 563 -18.15 -18.15 33.11
N ARG A 564 -16.96 -17.57 33.12
CA ARG A 564 -16.70 -16.14 33.22
C ARG A 564 -16.06 -15.65 31.93
N ALA A 565 -16.43 -14.45 31.47
CA ALA A 565 -15.78 -13.78 30.36
C ALA A 565 -15.35 -12.36 30.76
N ASP A 566 -14.14 -11.97 30.36
CA ASP A 566 -13.51 -10.72 30.78
C ASP A 566 -12.62 -10.13 29.67
N ALA A 567 -12.76 -8.84 29.35
CA ALA A 567 -11.69 -8.01 28.82
C ALA A 567 -10.87 -7.47 30.00
N ARG A 568 -9.54 -7.65 29.97
CA ARG A 568 -8.62 -7.36 31.08
C ARG A 568 -7.56 -6.36 30.65
N PHE A 569 -7.12 -5.51 31.57
CA PHE A 569 -6.23 -4.40 31.30
C PHE A 569 -5.04 -4.37 32.27
N PHE A 570 -3.86 -4.08 31.72
CA PHE A 570 -2.59 -4.13 32.41
C PHE A 570 -1.72 -2.93 32.01
N ASN A 571 -0.78 -2.56 32.90
CA ASN A 571 0.31 -1.67 32.51
C ASN A 571 1.39 -2.45 31.73
N SER A 572 2.31 -1.71 31.11
CA SER A 572 3.44 -2.25 30.33
C SER A 572 4.39 -3.17 31.10
N SER A 573 4.32 -3.20 32.44
CA SER A 573 5.11 -4.11 33.30
C SER A 573 4.33 -5.36 33.72
N GLY A 574 3.13 -5.60 33.17
CA GLY A 574 2.27 -6.74 33.48
C GLY A 574 1.44 -6.57 34.76
N GLY A 575 1.40 -5.38 35.35
CA GLY A 575 0.56 -5.10 36.51
C GLY A 575 -0.91 -4.96 36.12
N PHE A 576 -1.79 -5.76 36.72
CA PHE A 576 -3.23 -5.73 36.49
C PHE A 576 -3.87 -4.43 37.00
N LEU A 577 -4.71 -3.80 36.16
CA LEU A 577 -5.33 -2.51 36.43
C LEU A 577 -6.86 -2.53 36.40
N GLY A 578 -7.48 -3.51 35.73
CA GLY A 578 -8.93 -3.66 35.72
C GLY A 578 -9.40 -4.72 34.74
N GLU A 579 -10.68 -5.09 34.84
CA GLU A 579 -11.33 -5.99 33.89
C GLU A 579 -12.85 -5.75 33.84
N THR A 580 -13.48 -6.03 32.71
CA THR A 580 -14.93 -6.28 32.68
C THR A 580 -15.19 -7.61 33.39
N THR A 581 -16.19 -7.69 34.27
CA THR A 581 -16.47 -8.94 35.00
C THR A 581 -17.90 -9.39 34.76
N GLN A 582 -18.10 -10.49 34.05
CA GLN A 582 -19.42 -11.11 33.87
C GLN A 582 -19.37 -12.64 34.04
N PHE A 583 -20.25 -13.17 34.88
CA PHE A 583 -20.43 -14.62 35.06
C PHE A 583 -21.72 -15.09 34.37
N PHE A 584 -21.60 -16.12 33.54
CA PHE A 584 -22.66 -16.69 32.72
C PHE A 584 -23.12 -18.01 33.33
N ASN A 585 -24.20 -17.95 34.11
CA ASN A 585 -24.79 -19.13 34.75
C ASN A 585 -25.70 -19.87 33.76
N ALA A 586 -25.47 -21.17 33.57
CA ALA A 586 -26.23 -22.05 32.67
C ALA A 586 -27.75 -22.04 32.94
N ALA A 587 -28.21 -21.77 34.16
CA ALA A 587 -29.65 -21.62 34.43
C ALA A 587 -30.31 -20.44 33.69
N SER A 588 -29.53 -19.50 33.15
CA SER A 588 -30.02 -18.28 32.51
C SER A 588 -30.16 -18.42 30.99
N TYR A 589 -29.72 -19.53 30.41
CA TYR A 589 -29.61 -19.74 28.97
C TYR A 589 -30.24 -21.08 28.58
N THR A 590 -30.82 -21.16 27.40
CA THR A 590 -31.28 -22.43 26.84
C THR A 590 -30.05 -23.29 26.53
N ALA A 591 -30.06 -24.55 26.97
CA ALA A 591 -29.00 -25.50 26.67
C ALA A 591 -28.94 -25.80 25.16
N ASP A 592 -27.74 -26.04 24.64
CA ASP A 592 -27.49 -26.42 23.25
C ASP A 592 -27.94 -25.38 22.21
N GLU A 593 -28.10 -24.10 22.59
CA GLU A 593 -28.33 -22.96 21.67
C GLU A 593 -27.17 -21.95 21.76
N TRP A 594 -26.82 -21.33 20.63
CA TRP A 594 -25.88 -20.20 20.58
C TRP A 594 -26.55 -18.93 21.12
N HIS A 595 -25.81 -18.18 21.94
CA HIS A 595 -26.21 -16.91 22.52
C HIS A 595 -25.11 -15.88 22.30
N SER A 596 -25.48 -14.63 22.06
CA SER A 596 -24.52 -13.53 21.91
C SER A 596 -24.47 -12.67 23.17
N PHE A 597 -23.29 -12.16 23.48
CA PHE A 597 -23.06 -11.21 24.55
C PHE A 597 -22.27 -10.00 24.05
N THR A 598 -22.63 -8.81 24.55
CA THR A 598 -21.85 -7.58 24.38
C THR A 598 -21.83 -6.78 25.68
N ALA A 599 -20.69 -6.14 25.97
CA ALA A 599 -20.51 -5.22 27.08
C ALA A 599 -19.49 -4.14 26.75
N PHE A 600 -19.63 -2.98 27.40
CA PHE A 600 -18.66 -1.90 27.27
C PHE A 600 -17.54 -2.02 28.30
N ALA A 601 -16.33 -1.69 27.88
CA ALA A 601 -15.13 -1.67 28.70
C ALA A 601 -14.41 -0.32 28.57
N SER A 602 -14.24 0.39 29.67
CA SER A 602 -13.39 1.59 29.71
C SER A 602 -11.96 1.19 30.08
N VAL A 603 -10.98 1.59 29.26
CA VAL A 603 -9.57 1.26 29.53
C VAL A 603 -9.06 2.10 30.71
N PRO A 604 -8.63 1.48 31.83
CA PRO A 604 -8.20 2.20 33.02
C PRO A 604 -6.98 3.10 32.78
N ALA A 605 -6.87 4.17 33.57
CA ALA A 605 -5.69 5.03 33.55
C ALA A 605 -4.39 4.23 33.76
N GLY A 606 -3.42 4.42 32.86
CA GLY A 606 -2.13 3.73 32.89
C GLY A 606 -2.13 2.31 32.30
N ALA A 607 -3.26 1.82 31.79
CA ALA A 607 -3.30 0.57 31.05
C ALA A 607 -2.86 0.78 29.60
N THR A 608 -1.86 0.00 29.18
CA THR A 608 -1.33 0.04 27.80
C THR A 608 -1.41 -1.33 27.12
N VAL A 609 -1.83 -2.36 27.87
CA VAL A 609 -1.93 -3.74 27.41
C VAL A 609 -3.31 -4.29 27.80
N GLY A 610 -3.98 -4.95 26.84
CA GLY A 610 -5.26 -5.63 27.05
C GLY A 610 -5.19 -7.10 26.66
N ASP A 611 -6.09 -7.93 27.21
CA ASP A 611 -6.40 -9.27 26.67
C ASP A 611 -7.87 -9.64 26.94
N VAL A 612 -8.37 -10.68 26.27
CA VAL A 612 -9.67 -11.29 26.59
C VAL A 612 -9.48 -12.68 27.22
N ARG A 613 -10.33 -13.01 28.19
CA ARG A 613 -10.32 -14.28 28.93
C ARG A 613 -11.70 -14.90 29.01
N PHE A 614 -11.75 -16.20 28.77
CA PHE A 614 -12.87 -17.06 29.12
C PHE A 614 -12.41 -18.10 30.15
N SER A 615 -13.15 -18.25 31.25
CA SER A 615 -12.66 -18.99 32.41
C SER A 615 -13.74 -19.74 33.18
N THR A 616 -13.46 -20.99 33.54
CA THR A 616 -14.21 -21.76 34.55
C THR A 616 -13.50 -21.81 35.90
N TYR A 617 -12.43 -21.02 36.06
CA TYR A 617 -11.67 -20.92 37.32
C TYR A 617 -12.42 -20.10 38.37
N PHE A 618 -13.20 -19.12 37.94
CA PHE A 618 -13.85 -18.13 38.81
C PHE A 618 -15.35 -18.38 39.00
N GLY A 619 -15.71 -19.61 39.38
CA GLY A 619 -17.09 -19.98 39.68
C GLY A 619 -17.31 -21.49 39.65
N PRO A 620 -18.52 -21.95 39.98
CA PRO A 620 -18.86 -23.37 39.88
C PRO A 620 -18.86 -23.82 38.42
N PHE A 621 -18.09 -24.86 38.11
CA PHE A 621 -18.18 -25.59 36.84
C PHE A 621 -18.02 -27.07 37.12
N THR A 622 -19.13 -27.83 37.15
CA THR A 622 -19.13 -29.23 37.60
C THR A 622 -19.28 -30.25 36.46
N GLY A 623 -19.16 -29.82 35.20
CA GLY A 623 -19.22 -30.67 34.01
C GLY A 623 -19.90 -29.98 32.83
N GLY A 624 -19.87 -30.65 31.67
CA GLY A 624 -20.36 -30.11 30.39
C GLY A 624 -19.26 -29.46 29.56
N GLN A 625 -19.66 -28.75 28.52
CA GLN A 625 -18.80 -28.03 27.59
C GLN A 625 -19.36 -26.63 27.35
N VAL A 626 -18.48 -25.63 27.33
CA VAL A 626 -18.79 -24.27 26.86
C VAL A 626 -18.08 -24.09 25.53
N LEU A 627 -18.82 -23.74 24.49
CA LEU A 627 -18.29 -23.31 23.20
C LEU A 627 -18.29 -21.79 23.12
N ILE A 628 -17.25 -21.22 22.52
CA ILE A 628 -17.03 -19.79 22.35
C ILE A 628 -16.61 -19.55 20.91
N ASP A 629 -17.19 -18.51 20.32
CA ASP A 629 -16.96 -18.12 18.93
C ASP A 629 -17.15 -16.61 18.75
N ASN A 630 -16.74 -16.07 17.60
CA ASN A 630 -16.94 -14.67 17.18
C ASN A 630 -16.58 -13.60 18.23
N VAL A 631 -15.37 -13.69 18.80
CA VAL A 631 -14.94 -12.81 19.90
C VAL A 631 -14.52 -11.42 19.41
N SER A 632 -15.19 -10.37 19.86
CA SER A 632 -14.86 -8.99 19.51
C SER A 632 -14.39 -8.15 20.70
N LEU A 633 -13.40 -7.29 20.47
CA LEU A 633 -13.10 -6.14 21.33
C LEU A 633 -12.92 -4.94 20.39
N LEU A 634 -13.96 -4.13 20.20
CA LEU A 634 -13.98 -3.08 19.18
C LEU A 634 -13.66 -1.71 19.77
N ARG A 635 -12.79 -0.92 19.13
CA ARG A 635 -12.67 0.52 19.46
C ARG A 635 -13.91 1.27 18.98
N ARG A 636 -14.53 2.09 19.83
CA ARG A 636 -15.73 2.84 19.46
C ARG A 636 -15.41 4.30 19.13
N GLN A 637 -16.03 4.84 18.07
CA GLN A 637 -16.05 6.27 17.77
C GLN A 637 -17.40 6.87 18.19
N VAL A 638 -17.36 8.08 18.74
CA VAL A 638 -18.51 8.96 18.81
C VAL A 638 -18.36 9.98 17.69
N ILE A 639 -19.25 9.97 16.70
CA ILE A 639 -19.12 10.85 15.53
C ILE A 639 -19.20 12.31 16.00
N GLY A 640 -18.16 13.11 15.70
CA GLY A 640 -18.04 14.49 16.13
C GLY A 640 -17.30 14.70 17.45
N ASP A 641 -16.87 13.63 18.13
CA ASP A 641 -15.92 13.69 19.27
C ASP A 641 -14.51 13.83 18.67
N PHE A 642 -14.03 15.06 18.63
CA PHE A 642 -12.76 15.44 18.00
C PHE A 642 -11.59 15.43 18.98
N ASN A 643 -11.87 15.46 20.29
CA ASN A 643 -10.85 15.41 21.32
C ASN A 643 -10.70 14.01 21.97
N ASP A 644 -11.48 13.03 21.50
CA ASP A 644 -11.56 11.64 21.92
C ASP A 644 -11.91 11.46 23.41
N ASP A 645 -12.71 12.35 24.00
CA ASP A 645 -13.07 12.31 25.42
C ASP A 645 -14.38 11.56 25.74
N GLY A 646 -15.08 11.12 24.71
CA GLY A 646 -16.27 10.28 24.79
C GLY A 646 -17.60 11.03 24.83
N ASP A 647 -17.59 12.34 24.62
CA ASP A 647 -18.78 13.15 24.35
C ASP A 647 -18.58 14.14 23.20
N VAL A 648 -19.68 14.70 22.70
CA VAL A 648 -19.65 15.70 21.63
C VAL A 648 -20.14 17.02 22.19
N ASP A 649 -19.19 17.86 22.57
CA ASP A 649 -19.43 19.06 23.36
C ASP A 649 -18.64 20.30 22.86
N GLY A 650 -18.43 21.28 23.74
CA GLY A 650 -17.74 22.52 23.40
C GLY A 650 -16.22 22.38 23.22
N ASP A 651 -15.61 21.33 23.77
CA ASP A 651 -14.18 21.07 23.68
C ASP A 651 -13.84 20.43 22.32
N ASP A 652 -14.72 19.63 21.73
CA ASP A 652 -14.59 19.17 20.33
C ASP A 652 -14.68 20.32 19.35
N LEU A 653 -15.59 21.27 19.59
CA LEU A 653 -15.69 22.47 18.77
C LEU A 653 -14.40 23.28 18.82
N LEU A 654 -13.70 23.27 19.96
CA LEU A 654 -12.42 23.94 20.10
C LEU A 654 -11.35 23.23 19.26
N GLU A 655 -11.35 21.90 19.24
CA GLU A 655 -10.44 21.11 18.42
C GLU A 655 -10.69 21.32 16.92
N TRP A 656 -11.95 21.26 16.47
CA TRP A 656 -12.31 21.59 15.08
C TRP A 656 -11.86 23.00 14.68
N LYS A 657 -12.05 24.00 15.54
CA LYS A 657 -11.59 25.38 15.26
C LYS A 657 -10.08 25.49 15.14
N ASN A 658 -9.33 24.72 15.92
CA ASN A 658 -7.88 24.72 15.87
C ASN A 658 -7.38 23.99 14.61
N SER A 659 -8.17 23.04 14.12
CA SER A 659 -7.85 22.16 13.01
C SER A 659 -8.45 22.59 11.67
N PHE A 660 -9.27 23.63 11.63
CA PHE A 660 -9.89 24.16 10.40
C PHE A 660 -8.86 24.47 9.30
N GLY A 661 -8.98 23.79 8.16
CA GLY A 661 -8.06 23.88 7.03
C GLY A 661 -6.75 23.08 7.20
N GLN A 662 -6.66 22.21 8.21
CA GLN A 662 -5.62 21.19 8.35
C GLN A 662 -6.16 19.84 7.89
N ALA A 663 -5.29 18.95 7.42
CA ALA A 663 -5.71 17.60 6.99
C ALA A 663 -6.03 16.70 8.19
N ALA A 664 -7.18 16.02 8.13
CA ALA A 664 -7.55 14.83 8.90
C ALA A 664 -7.56 14.95 10.44
N ARG A 665 -7.61 16.16 11.03
CA ARG A 665 -7.51 16.34 12.50
C ARG A 665 -8.85 16.43 13.22
N ALA A 666 -9.85 17.03 12.60
CA ALA A 666 -11.22 17.03 13.09
C ALA A 666 -12.15 16.69 11.92
N ASP A 667 -11.80 15.59 11.27
CA ASP A 667 -12.36 15.06 10.03
C ASP A 667 -13.42 14.00 10.37
N ALA A 668 -14.68 14.43 10.35
CA ALA A 668 -15.82 13.64 10.76
C ALA A 668 -16.47 12.86 9.60
N ASP A 669 -16.24 13.23 8.34
CA ASP A 669 -16.65 12.43 7.17
C ASP A 669 -15.52 11.64 6.52
N ALA A 670 -14.31 11.75 7.05
CA ALA A 670 -13.12 11.04 6.63
C ALA A 670 -12.70 11.36 5.18
N ASP A 671 -12.94 12.59 4.73
CA ASP A 671 -12.59 13.05 3.38
C ASP A 671 -11.15 13.58 3.27
N GLY A 672 -10.41 13.56 4.38
CA GLY A 672 -9.00 13.91 4.45
C GLY A 672 -8.74 15.38 4.78
N ASP A 673 -9.77 16.20 4.99
CA ASP A 673 -9.63 17.59 5.42
C ASP A 673 -10.37 17.92 6.73
N THR A 674 -10.53 19.21 7.04
CA THR A 674 -11.22 19.64 8.27
C THR A 674 -11.90 20.95 7.91
N ASP A 675 -13.15 20.84 7.48
CA ASP A 675 -13.89 21.90 6.82
C ASP A 675 -15.33 22.06 7.36
N GLY A 676 -16.18 22.71 6.55
CA GLY A 676 -17.56 22.97 6.92
C GLY A 676 -18.43 21.71 7.00
N THR A 677 -18.06 20.63 6.35
CA THR A 677 -18.79 19.36 6.32
C THR A 677 -18.60 18.64 7.66
N ASP A 678 -17.38 18.63 8.21
CA ASP A 678 -17.10 18.13 9.56
C ASP A 678 -17.81 18.91 10.64
N PHE A 679 -17.83 20.23 10.49
CA PHE A 679 -18.57 21.10 11.41
C PHE A 679 -20.06 20.78 11.42
N LEU A 680 -20.64 20.49 10.25
CA LEU A 680 -22.05 20.10 10.14
C LEU A 680 -22.29 18.73 10.78
N ILE A 681 -21.32 17.83 10.73
CA ILE A 681 -21.38 16.53 11.39
C ILE A 681 -21.29 16.70 12.91
N TRP A 682 -20.33 17.47 13.43
CA TRP A 682 -20.27 17.86 14.84
C TRP A 682 -21.59 18.51 15.29
N GLN A 683 -22.12 19.49 14.54
CA GLN A 683 -23.38 20.16 14.90
C GLN A 683 -24.58 19.21 14.99
N ARG A 684 -24.62 18.14 14.19
CA ARG A 684 -25.68 17.13 14.24
C ARG A 684 -25.56 16.22 15.45
N HIS A 685 -24.35 16.09 16.00
CA HIS A 685 -24.03 15.19 17.09
C HIS A 685 -23.76 15.92 18.41
N VAL A 686 -23.78 17.26 18.48
CA VAL A 686 -23.70 18.02 19.75
C VAL A 686 -24.70 17.51 20.79
N GLY A 687 -24.19 17.15 21.96
CA GLY A 687 -24.94 16.51 23.04
C GLY A 687 -25.12 15.00 22.87
N ALA A 688 -24.51 14.40 21.85
CA ALA A 688 -24.25 12.97 21.82
C ALA A 688 -23.18 12.69 22.87
N GLU A 689 -23.63 12.19 23.99
CA GLU A 689 -22.77 11.57 24.99
C GLU A 689 -22.83 10.07 24.76
N MET A 690 -21.75 9.34 25.06
CA MET A 690 -21.85 7.89 25.15
C MET A 690 -22.92 7.54 26.18
N ALA A 691 -24.03 6.94 25.71
CA ALA A 691 -25.04 6.42 26.62
C ALA A 691 -24.35 5.43 27.56
N ALA A 692 -24.19 5.82 28.83
CA ALA A 692 -23.82 4.88 29.87
C ALA A 692 -24.78 3.70 29.76
N ALA A 693 -24.26 2.48 29.71
CA ALA A 693 -25.09 1.32 29.91
C ALA A 693 -25.89 1.58 31.18
N ALA A 694 -27.20 1.81 31.01
CA ALA A 694 -28.13 1.57 32.07
C ALA A 694 -27.83 0.13 32.46
N GLY A 695 -27.16 -0.05 33.59
CA GLY A 695 -27.14 -1.31 34.29
C GLY A 695 -28.59 -1.67 34.51
N GLY A 696 -29.16 -2.36 33.53
CA GLY A 696 -30.38 -3.11 33.67
C GLY A 696 -30.04 -4.19 34.67
N LEU A 697 -30.08 -3.81 35.95
CA LEU A 697 -30.55 -4.71 36.99
C LEU A 697 -31.90 -5.20 36.47
N LEU A 698 -31.89 -6.31 35.73
CA LEU A 698 -33.03 -7.20 35.69
C LEU A 698 -33.42 -7.34 37.15
N GLY A 699 -34.57 -6.74 37.50
CA GLY A 699 -35.04 -6.69 38.86
C GLY A 699 -34.92 -8.10 39.42
N VAL A 700 -34.07 -8.23 40.45
CA VAL A 700 -34.14 -9.37 41.36
C VAL A 700 -35.63 -9.51 41.68
N PRO A 701 -36.26 -10.67 41.43
CA PRO A 701 -37.65 -10.86 41.82
C PRO A 701 -37.73 -10.58 43.32
N GLU A 702 -38.36 -9.47 43.70
CA GLU A 702 -38.58 -9.18 45.10
C GLU A 702 -39.35 -10.36 45.69
N PRO A 703 -38.91 -10.94 46.84
CA PRO A 703 -39.77 -11.87 47.56
C PRO A 703 -41.05 -11.13 47.89
N GLY A 704 -42.17 -11.64 47.36
CA GLY A 704 -43.44 -10.92 47.25
C GLY A 704 -43.79 -10.07 48.46
N SER A 705 -44.12 -8.81 48.18
CA SER A 705 -44.59 -7.76 49.10
C SER A 705 -45.91 -8.11 49.84
N VAL A 706 -46.37 -9.36 49.74
CA VAL A 706 -47.51 -9.94 50.45
C VAL A 706 -47.24 -10.10 51.97
N TRP A 707 -45.98 -10.15 52.41
CA TRP A 707 -45.65 -10.27 53.84
C TRP A 707 -45.51 -8.93 54.59
N LEU A 708 -45.30 -7.81 53.90
CA LEU A 708 -45.21 -6.47 54.53
C LEU A 708 -46.57 -5.75 54.65
N LEU A 709 -47.58 -6.18 53.89
CA LEU A 709 -48.96 -5.72 54.01
C LEU A 709 -49.73 -6.38 55.18
N THR A 710 -49.34 -7.57 55.63
CA THR A 710 -49.94 -8.22 56.81
C THR A 710 -49.37 -7.70 58.15
N GLY A 711 -48.10 -7.26 58.19
CA GLY A 711 -47.49 -6.62 59.36
C GLY A 711 -48.01 -5.20 59.65
N SER A 712 -48.32 -4.44 58.59
CA SER A 712 -48.76 -3.04 58.71
C SER A 712 -50.24 -2.90 59.12
N ILE A 713 -51.07 -3.91 58.86
CA ILE A 713 -52.47 -3.94 59.29
C ILE A 713 -52.58 -4.32 60.79
N LEU A 714 -51.70 -5.16 61.34
CA LEU A 714 -51.71 -5.48 62.77
C LEU A 714 -51.26 -4.33 63.68
N PHE A 715 -50.39 -3.43 63.20
CA PHE A 715 -50.00 -2.22 63.95
C PHE A 715 -51.05 -1.10 63.92
N LEU A 716 -51.93 -1.06 62.92
CA LEU A 716 -53.05 -0.12 62.84
C LEU A 716 -54.28 -0.54 63.67
N PHE A 717 -54.39 -1.82 64.07
CA PHE A 717 -55.41 -2.29 65.01
C PHE A 717 -55.01 -2.20 66.49
N LEU A 718 -53.72 -2.07 66.81
CA LEU A 718 -53.23 -1.96 68.20
C LEU A 718 -53.03 -0.53 68.72
N GLN A 719 -53.22 0.50 67.88
CA GLN A 719 -53.19 1.91 68.28
C GLN A 719 -54.57 2.56 68.44
N ARG A 720 -55.67 1.78 68.33
CA ARG A 720 -57.05 2.31 68.37
C ARG A 720 -57.86 1.96 69.62
N ASP A 721 -57.19 1.59 70.72
CA ASP A 721 -57.83 1.34 72.04
C ASP A 721 -57.44 2.36 73.13
N ALA A 722 -56.92 3.54 72.76
CA ALA A 722 -56.57 4.58 73.72
C ALA A 722 -57.23 5.94 73.44
N VAL A 723 -58.51 5.99 73.08
CA VAL A 723 -59.45 7.11 73.37
C VAL A 723 -60.90 6.57 73.34
N THR A 724 -61.42 6.12 74.49
CA THR A 724 -62.80 6.30 75.02
C THR A 724 -63.14 5.29 76.13
N ARG A 725 -62.60 5.50 77.33
CA ARG A 725 -63.34 5.59 78.61
C ARG A 725 -62.40 5.93 79.76
#